data_AF-A0A2P8R2J9-F1
#
_entry.id   AF-A0A2P8R2J9-F1
#
_cell.length_a   1.000
_cell.length_b   1.000
_cell.length_c   1.000
_cell.angle_alpha   90.00
_cell.angle_beta   90.00
_cell.angle_gamma   90.00
#
_symmetry.space_group_name_H-M   'P 1'
#
loop_
_entity.id
_entity.type
_entity.pdbx_description
1 polymer ?
#
loop_
_entity_poly.entity_id
_entity_poly.type
_entity_poly.pdbx_seq_one_letter_code
_entity_poly.pdbx_strand_id
1 'polypeptide(L)'
;MTREEKANYELDRAYERLLANSHLARELIELLIQKGLKADEIFKKAKLEIGKATGTMSEEAQDKLEEKINKIGKAVILVDIIDQLDSGQSLGRVTVGALADGLTGFLSAKKLIPGVGQVLFTIDVINLVSELTGHDALIDIKGWFQKKYDEIKNTSSELPDLDALSKGILKITMPNGDVYSRPLAESFSGTIKGGQNSSNDVLFGGSGDDYFISGRGNDILIGGDGNDTFVSYDGHEIDGGNGFDTYMLNGSATIKDSDGKGRVFLNSKLMKGGKFSYSKNGEDLYFNGSDIYSYNKSTKTLTILTGSAGNVTIENFNKDKNDLGIVLLDKDEIAIEVSDSSAKEKEESMEFTITLKNDDRDDKTFLKDKSFFFEDGEYIIVNVNDKKYLFGKPGKDTHLAKGYHYDEKVDGISATYTYKWKDDEKEEDDEKFEVIAKIDSMSENLKAKFTKNGIGTIQDDDEDDNPNDTFPDTTPALTKTSPIVIDLNGDGIKTISRKNNKIYFDLDNNKFAENTAWIDKNDGILINKTLIANSATNGSELFGNHTLLSNGNLAANGFEALKEFDNNSDGVINELDLLGYESLAIWQDTNGDAKLSENEIKSLKELGIKEINLDYENSDFIDENGNEHRQTSNVLFENGNKTSISYDLQI
;
A
#
# COMPACT_ATOMS: atom_id res chain seq x y z
N MET A 1 25.66 -17.02 -1.90
CA MET A 1 24.42 -16.92 -2.68
C MET A 1 23.75 -15.65 -2.23
N THR A 2 23.47 -14.71 -3.14
CA THR A 2 22.71 -13.49 -2.84
C THR A 2 21.26 -13.85 -2.47
N ARG A 3 20.49 -12.90 -1.90
CA ARG A 3 19.05 -13.09 -1.64
C ARG A 3 18.30 -13.44 -2.91
N GLU A 4 18.57 -12.69 -3.97
CA GLU A 4 18.00 -12.92 -5.29
C GLU A 4 18.39 -14.29 -5.87
N GLU A 5 19.65 -14.73 -5.75
CA GLU A 5 20.07 -16.07 -6.18
C GLU A 5 19.36 -17.18 -5.39
N LYS A 6 19.15 -17.00 -4.07
CA LYS A 6 18.43 -17.93 -3.20
C LYS A 6 16.94 -17.97 -3.56
N ALA A 7 16.34 -16.81 -3.78
CA ALA A 7 14.95 -16.65 -4.19
C ALA A 7 14.69 -17.29 -5.55
N ASN A 8 15.55 -17.00 -6.54
CA ASN A 8 15.48 -17.62 -7.87
C ASN A 8 15.66 -19.13 -7.80
N TYR A 9 16.60 -19.62 -6.99
CA TYR A 9 16.79 -21.07 -6.81
C TYR A 9 15.54 -21.76 -6.25
N GLU A 10 14.89 -21.20 -5.23
CA GLU A 10 13.67 -21.79 -4.68
C GLU A 10 12.47 -21.67 -5.62
N LEU A 11 12.38 -20.56 -6.38
CA LEU A 11 11.38 -20.37 -7.41
C LEU A 11 11.55 -21.37 -8.56
N ASP A 12 12.77 -21.61 -9.02
CA ASP A 12 13.08 -22.61 -10.04
C ASP A 12 12.69 -24.02 -9.55
N ARG A 13 12.92 -24.34 -8.27
CA ARG A 13 12.45 -25.60 -7.68
C ARG A 13 10.93 -25.71 -7.64
N ALA A 14 10.23 -24.63 -7.29
CA ALA A 14 8.77 -24.59 -7.34
C ALA A 14 8.27 -24.80 -8.78
N TYR A 15 8.98 -24.21 -9.75
CA TYR A 15 8.69 -24.34 -11.17
C TYR A 15 8.90 -25.76 -11.70
N GLU A 16 10.01 -26.41 -11.36
CA GLU A 16 10.27 -27.80 -11.76
C GLU A 16 9.22 -28.78 -11.18
N ARG A 17 8.74 -28.51 -9.96
CA ARG A 17 7.63 -29.26 -9.36
C ARG A 17 6.33 -29.06 -10.16
N LEU A 18 6.02 -27.82 -10.54
CA LEU A 18 4.88 -27.52 -11.41
C LEU A 18 4.99 -28.25 -12.76
N LEU A 19 6.16 -28.27 -13.39
CA LEU A 19 6.40 -28.97 -14.66
C LEU A 19 6.25 -30.49 -14.53
N ALA A 20 6.68 -31.09 -13.43
CA ALA A 20 6.47 -32.52 -13.15
C ALA A 20 4.98 -32.90 -13.00
N ASN A 21 4.08 -31.91 -12.93
CA ASN A 21 2.63 -32.07 -12.86
C ASN A 21 1.91 -31.72 -14.17
N SER A 22 2.62 -31.29 -15.24
CA SER A 22 2.00 -30.77 -16.46
C SER A 22 1.18 -31.80 -17.27
N HIS A 23 1.47 -33.09 -17.12
CA HIS A 23 0.75 -34.18 -17.79
C HIS A 23 -0.70 -34.38 -17.29
N LEU A 24 -1.04 -33.84 -16.11
CA LEU A 24 -2.40 -33.91 -15.56
C LEU A 24 -3.44 -33.22 -16.44
N ALA A 25 -3.05 -32.15 -17.16
CA ALA A 25 -3.91 -31.46 -18.13
C ALA A 25 -4.44 -32.41 -19.22
N ARG A 26 -3.54 -33.27 -19.72
CA ARG A 26 -3.85 -34.27 -20.75
C ARG A 26 -4.80 -35.34 -20.22
N GLU A 27 -4.50 -35.88 -19.04
CA GLU A 27 -5.36 -36.88 -18.40
C GLU A 27 -6.76 -36.34 -18.12
N LEU A 28 -6.89 -35.07 -17.72
CA LEU A 28 -8.17 -34.43 -17.42
C LEU A 28 -9.07 -34.30 -18.66
N ILE A 29 -8.49 -33.87 -19.78
CA ILE A 29 -9.18 -33.73 -21.06
C ILE A 29 -9.64 -35.10 -21.57
N GLU A 30 -8.77 -36.11 -21.50
CA GLU A 30 -9.11 -37.48 -21.88
C GLU A 30 -10.24 -38.07 -21.01
N LEU A 31 -10.30 -37.69 -19.73
CA LEU A 31 -11.31 -38.16 -18.77
C LEU A 31 -12.67 -37.44 -18.92
N LEU A 32 -12.66 -36.14 -19.25
CA LEU A 32 -13.87 -35.37 -19.60
C LEU A 32 -14.52 -35.91 -20.89
N ILE A 33 -13.69 -36.29 -21.87
CA ILE A 33 -14.12 -36.96 -23.11
C ILE A 33 -14.74 -38.34 -22.78
N GLN A 34 -14.13 -39.12 -21.89
CA GLN A 34 -14.66 -40.43 -21.46
C GLN A 34 -15.98 -40.32 -20.68
N LYS A 35 -16.25 -39.21 -20.00
CA LYS A 35 -17.47 -38.99 -19.21
C LYS A 35 -18.68 -38.43 -19.98
N GLY A 36 -18.60 -38.38 -21.31
CA GLY A 36 -19.76 -38.19 -22.18
C GLY A 36 -20.06 -36.73 -22.57
N LEU A 37 -19.17 -35.79 -22.28
CA LEU A 37 -19.20 -34.45 -22.86
C LEU A 37 -18.69 -34.52 -24.31
N LYS A 38 -19.62 -34.69 -25.25
CA LYS A 38 -19.30 -34.57 -26.68
C LYS A 38 -19.12 -33.09 -27.00
N ALA A 39 -17.91 -32.68 -27.41
CA ALA A 39 -17.57 -31.30 -27.78
C ALA A 39 -18.57 -30.66 -28.77
N ASP A 40 -19.18 -31.50 -29.61
CA ASP A 40 -20.19 -31.23 -30.62
C ASP A 40 -21.61 -30.97 -30.06
N GLU A 41 -21.95 -31.44 -28.85
CA GLU A 41 -23.24 -31.15 -28.18
C GLU A 41 -23.22 -29.81 -27.42
N ILE A 42 -22.05 -29.42 -26.89
CA ILE A 42 -21.82 -28.14 -26.21
C ILE A 42 -22.04 -26.97 -27.18
N PHE A 43 -21.47 -27.05 -28.38
CA PHE A 43 -21.67 -26.05 -29.44
C PHE A 43 -23.11 -25.97 -29.94
N LYS A 44 -23.84 -27.09 -30.00
CA LYS A 44 -25.25 -27.13 -30.43
C LYS A 44 -26.18 -26.48 -29.41
N LYS A 45 -25.95 -26.68 -28.11
CA LYS A 45 -26.72 -26.03 -27.04
C LYS A 45 -26.48 -24.52 -26.97
N ALA A 46 -25.22 -24.09 -27.07
CA ALA A 46 -24.88 -22.67 -27.12
C ALA A 46 -25.57 -21.95 -28.30
N LYS A 47 -25.56 -22.56 -29.49
CA LYS A 47 -26.23 -22.00 -30.68
C LYS A 47 -27.77 -21.98 -30.56
N LEU A 48 -28.35 -22.94 -29.85
CA LEU A 48 -29.80 -23.05 -29.62
C LEU A 48 -30.32 -22.05 -28.58
N GLU A 49 -29.56 -21.79 -27.50
CA GLU A 49 -29.92 -20.80 -26.46
C GLU A 49 -29.71 -19.36 -26.94
N ILE A 50 -28.65 -19.09 -27.72
CA ILE A 50 -28.43 -17.78 -28.35
C ILE A 50 -29.52 -17.47 -29.41
N GLY A 51 -29.98 -18.48 -30.15
CA GLY A 51 -31.10 -18.33 -31.08
C GLY A 51 -32.44 -17.98 -30.42
N LYS A 52 -32.61 -18.28 -29.13
CA LYS A 52 -33.79 -17.89 -28.34
C LYS A 52 -33.69 -16.46 -27.81
N ALA A 53 -32.47 -15.93 -27.63
CA ALA A 53 -32.20 -14.59 -27.11
C ALA A 53 -32.19 -13.47 -28.17
N THR A 54 -32.23 -13.79 -29.47
CA THR A 54 -31.91 -12.85 -30.57
C THR A 54 -33.10 -12.37 -31.39
N GLY A 55 -34.29 -12.26 -30.79
CA GLY A 55 -35.48 -11.69 -31.44
C GLY A 55 -35.41 -10.19 -31.78
N THR A 56 -34.34 -9.47 -31.42
CA THR A 56 -34.25 -8.01 -31.51
C THR A 56 -32.90 -7.46 -32.02
N MET A 57 -31.97 -8.32 -32.47
CA MET A 57 -30.63 -7.88 -32.89
C MET A 57 -30.56 -7.50 -34.38
N SER A 58 -29.71 -6.51 -34.71
CA SER A 58 -29.45 -6.09 -36.09
C SER A 58 -28.59 -7.11 -36.85
N GLU A 59 -28.76 -7.17 -38.19
CA GLU A 59 -28.04 -8.09 -39.09
C GLU A 59 -26.50 -7.97 -38.94
N GLU A 60 -25.99 -6.76 -38.69
CA GLU A 60 -24.55 -6.51 -38.52
C GLU A 60 -23.99 -7.11 -37.21
N ALA A 61 -24.82 -7.21 -36.17
CA ALA A 61 -24.46 -7.87 -34.91
C ALA A 61 -24.57 -9.40 -35.03
N GLN A 62 -25.47 -9.90 -35.88
CA GLN A 62 -25.55 -11.33 -36.22
C GLN A 62 -24.32 -11.80 -37.01
N ASP A 63 -23.88 -11.03 -38.01
CA ASP A 63 -22.70 -11.35 -38.82
C ASP A 63 -21.40 -11.34 -37.98
N LYS A 64 -21.23 -10.36 -37.09
CA LYS A 64 -20.08 -10.31 -36.16
C LYS A 64 -20.10 -11.46 -35.16
N LEU A 65 -21.28 -11.90 -34.73
CA LEU A 65 -21.43 -13.04 -33.82
C LEU A 65 -21.15 -14.37 -34.53
N GLU A 66 -21.62 -14.54 -35.78
CA GLU A 66 -21.28 -15.71 -36.61
C GLU A 66 -19.79 -15.78 -36.96
N GLU A 67 -19.14 -14.63 -37.22
CA GLU A 67 -17.69 -14.57 -37.42
C GLU A 67 -16.92 -14.98 -36.16
N LYS A 68 -17.36 -14.54 -34.98
CA LYS A 68 -16.78 -14.91 -33.68
C LYS A 68 -16.96 -16.40 -33.36
N ILE A 69 -18.15 -16.96 -33.58
CA ILE A 69 -18.43 -18.40 -33.35
C ILE A 69 -17.63 -19.29 -34.32
N ASN A 70 -17.49 -18.88 -35.59
CA ASN A 70 -16.65 -19.60 -36.56
C ASN A 70 -15.15 -19.52 -36.23
N LYS A 71 -14.69 -18.44 -35.57
CA LYS A 71 -13.32 -18.35 -35.04
C LYS A 71 -13.09 -19.29 -33.85
N ILE A 72 -14.07 -19.43 -32.95
CA ILE A 72 -14.00 -20.38 -31.81
C ILE A 72 -14.07 -21.82 -32.31
N GLY A 73 -14.91 -22.13 -33.31
CA GLY A 73 -14.95 -23.46 -33.95
C GLY A 73 -13.63 -23.84 -34.65
N LYS A 74 -12.83 -22.85 -35.06
CA LYS A 74 -11.45 -23.04 -35.55
C LYS A 74 -10.39 -23.04 -34.43
N ALA A 75 -10.70 -22.57 -33.21
CA ALA A 75 -9.81 -22.64 -32.06
C ALA A 75 -9.80 -24.03 -31.40
N VAL A 76 -10.83 -24.85 -31.65
CA VAL A 76 -10.93 -26.26 -31.22
C VAL A 76 -10.11 -27.22 -32.13
N ILE A 77 -9.10 -26.72 -32.84
CA ILE A 77 -8.10 -27.56 -33.54
C ILE A 77 -7.19 -28.20 -32.45
N LEU A 78 -7.76 -29.18 -31.75
CA LEU A 78 -7.16 -29.86 -30.59
C LEU A 78 -6.06 -30.85 -30.99
N VAL A 79 -5.81 -31.07 -32.30
CA VAL A 79 -4.86 -32.09 -32.80
C VAL A 79 -3.51 -31.49 -33.21
N ASP A 80 -3.47 -30.31 -33.86
CA ASP A 80 -2.19 -29.69 -34.29
C ASP A 80 -1.40 -29.03 -33.15
N ILE A 81 -2.09 -28.54 -32.11
CA ILE A 81 -1.44 -27.90 -30.95
C ILE A 81 -0.68 -28.95 -30.12
N ILE A 82 -1.23 -30.16 -29.99
CA ILE A 82 -0.63 -31.25 -29.20
C ILE A 82 0.63 -31.80 -29.88
N ASP A 83 0.62 -31.97 -31.21
CA ASP A 83 1.79 -32.46 -31.97
C ASP A 83 2.94 -31.43 -32.03
N GLN A 84 2.62 -30.12 -32.06
CA GLN A 84 3.65 -29.07 -32.12
C GLN A 84 4.33 -28.83 -30.76
N LEU A 85 3.61 -29.03 -29.65
CA LEU A 85 4.16 -28.96 -28.29
C LEU A 85 5.07 -30.15 -27.94
N ASP A 86 4.79 -31.35 -28.45
CA ASP A 86 5.68 -32.52 -28.29
C ASP A 86 6.99 -32.38 -29.12
N SER A 87 7.01 -31.49 -30.12
CA SER A 87 8.16 -31.32 -31.04
C SER A 87 9.20 -30.28 -30.62
N GLY A 88 8.96 -29.53 -29.53
CA GLY A 88 9.92 -28.55 -28.99
C GLY A 88 10.14 -27.27 -29.82
N GLN A 89 9.21 -26.88 -30.69
CA GLN A 89 9.29 -25.60 -31.41
C GLN A 89 8.80 -24.42 -30.55
N SER A 90 9.47 -23.27 -30.66
CA SER A 90 9.07 -22.02 -29.99
C SER A 90 7.75 -21.51 -30.55
N LEU A 91 6.73 -21.40 -29.70
CA LEU A 91 5.42 -20.85 -30.02
C LEU A 91 5.52 -19.41 -30.53
N GLY A 92 5.28 -19.21 -31.84
CA GLY A 92 4.86 -17.94 -32.39
C GLY A 92 3.36 -17.76 -32.17
N ARG A 93 2.98 -16.79 -31.34
CA ARG A 93 1.62 -16.23 -31.12
C ARG A 93 0.45 -17.22 -31.24
N VAL A 94 -0.05 -17.69 -30.09
CA VAL A 94 -1.43 -18.19 -29.97
C VAL A 94 -2.19 -17.24 -29.03
N THR A 95 -3.15 -16.52 -29.60
CA THR A 95 -4.04 -15.59 -28.89
C THR A 95 -5.23 -16.38 -28.38
N VAL A 96 -5.28 -16.65 -27.07
CA VAL A 96 -6.50 -17.06 -26.37
C VAL A 96 -7.11 -15.78 -25.81
N GLY A 97 -8.09 -15.23 -26.51
CA GLY A 97 -8.85 -14.07 -26.04
C GLY A 97 -10.01 -14.54 -25.18
N ALA A 98 -9.90 -14.36 -23.87
CA ALA A 98 -11.08 -14.23 -23.02
C ALA A 98 -11.67 -12.82 -23.25
N LEU A 99 -12.98 -12.74 -23.46
CA LEU A 99 -13.72 -11.49 -23.60
C LEU A 99 -14.14 -10.98 -22.22
N ALA A 100 -13.43 -9.98 -21.71
CA ALA A 100 -14.00 -8.89 -20.92
C ALA A 100 -13.13 -7.65 -21.18
N ASP A 101 -13.76 -6.50 -21.39
CA ASP A 101 -13.14 -5.27 -21.91
C ASP A 101 -11.85 -4.87 -21.18
N GLY A 102 -10.79 -4.60 -21.94
CA GLY A 102 -9.55 -4.01 -21.41
C GLY A 102 -8.24 -4.70 -21.82
N LEU A 103 -8.03 -5.08 -23.10
CA LEU A 103 -6.75 -5.65 -23.54
C LEU A 103 -6.29 -5.12 -24.91
N THR A 104 -5.98 -3.83 -24.99
CA THR A 104 -5.23 -3.24 -26.12
C THR A 104 -3.75 -2.97 -25.82
N GLY A 105 -3.21 -3.55 -24.73
CA GLY A 105 -1.81 -3.35 -24.29
C GLY A 105 -0.90 -4.59 -24.24
N PHE A 106 -1.35 -5.78 -24.66
CA PHE A 106 -0.58 -7.03 -24.48
C PHE A 106 0.40 -7.34 -25.62
N LEU A 107 1.22 -6.36 -26.00
CA LEU A 107 2.24 -6.55 -27.03
C LEU A 107 3.57 -5.92 -26.64
N SER A 108 4.30 -6.59 -25.74
CA SER A 108 5.76 -6.79 -25.80
C SER A 108 6.30 -7.65 -24.65
N ALA A 109 5.71 -8.81 -24.36
CA ALA A 109 6.35 -9.79 -23.48
C ALA A 109 7.23 -10.74 -24.31
N LYS A 110 8.55 -10.55 -24.25
CA LYS A 110 9.51 -11.59 -24.67
C LYS A 110 9.31 -12.80 -23.73
N LYS A 111 9.02 -13.97 -24.32
CA LYS A 111 8.97 -15.31 -23.70
C LYS A 111 7.95 -15.49 -22.55
N LEU A 112 6.74 -15.95 -22.89
CA LEU A 112 5.96 -16.77 -21.95
C LEU A 112 6.76 -18.04 -21.61
N ILE A 113 6.75 -18.45 -20.33
CA ILE A 113 7.54 -19.57 -19.81
C ILE A 113 6.86 -20.92 -20.18
N PRO A 114 7.56 -21.86 -20.85
CA PRO A 114 6.96 -23.13 -21.31
C PRO A 114 6.47 -24.02 -20.17
N GLY A 115 5.15 -24.26 -20.06
CA GLY A 115 4.51 -25.05 -18.99
C GLY A 115 3.35 -24.31 -18.32
N VAL A 116 3.51 -23.00 -18.08
CA VAL A 116 2.44 -22.10 -17.61
C VAL A 116 1.29 -22.08 -18.61
N GLY A 117 1.59 -22.13 -19.92
CA GLY A 117 0.58 -22.19 -20.98
C GLY A 117 -0.31 -23.45 -20.97
N GLN A 118 0.18 -24.60 -20.50
CA GLN A 118 -0.62 -25.83 -20.41
C GLN A 118 -1.57 -25.81 -19.20
N VAL A 119 -1.10 -25.23 -18.08
CA VAL A 119 -1.91 -25.02 -16.88
C VAL A 119 -2.98 -23.94 -17.15
N LEU A 120 -2.60 -22.81 -17.74
CA LEU A 120 -3.52 -21.77 -18.22
C LEU A 120 -4.58 -22.34 -19.16
N PHE A 121 -4.20 -23.16 -20.14
CA PHE A 121 -5.16 -23.82 -21.03
C PHE A 121 -6.16 -24.71 -20.28
N THR A 122 -5.71 -25.43 -19.25
CA THR A 122 -6.60 -26.26 -18.42
C THR A 122 -7.59 -25.39 -17.63
N ILE A 123 -7.12 -24.26 -17.10
CA ILE A 123 -7.93 -23.28 -16.38
C ILE A 123 -8.95 -22.62 -17.31
N ASP A 124 -8.53 -22.22 -18.50
CA ASP A 124 -9.40 -21.63 -19.52
C ASP A 124 -10.50 -22.62 -19.95
N VAL A 125 -10.16 -23.90 -20.07
CA VAL A 125 -11.15 -24.96 -20.32
C VAL A 125 -12.11 -25.11 -19.13
N ILE A 126 -11.65 -25.03 -17.89
CA ILE A 126 -12.50 -25.09 -16.69
C ILE A 126 -13.46 -23.88 -16.63
N ASN A 127 -12.94 -22.67 -16.84
CA ASN A 127 -13.72 -21.43 -16.86
C ASN A 127 -14.77 -21.45 -17.97
N LEU A 128 -14.37 -21.88 -19.17
CA LEU A 128 -15.27 -22.06 -20.31
C LEU A 128 -16.38 -23.09 -20.02
N VAL A 129 -16.06 -24.21 -19.35
CA VAL A 129 -17.07 -25.22 -18.96
C VAL A 129 -18.02 -24.65 -17.88
N SER A 130 -17.52 -23.84 -16.96
CA SER A 130 -18.33 -23.15 -15.95
C SER A 130 -19.32 -22.16 -16.61
N GLU A 131 -18.82 -21.29 -17.49
CA GLU A 131 -19.63 -20.32 -18.23
C GLU A 131 -20.68 -20.98 -19.13
N LEU A 132 -20.31 -22.07 -19.81
CA LEU A 132 -21.21 -22.78 -20.73
C LEU A 132 -22.28 -23.62 -20.05
N THR A 133 -22.07 -24.02 -18.80
CA THR A 133 -23.07 -24.78 -18.03
C THR A 133 -23.99 -23.89 -17.21
N GLY A 134 -23.63 -22.60 -17.05
CA GLY A 134 -24.50 -21.57 -16.46
C GLY A 134 -24.97 -21.89 -15.04
N HIS A 135 -24.29 -22.79 -14.34
CA HIS A 135 -24.69 -23.30 -13.03
C HIS A 135 -23.46 -23.45 -12.14
N ASP A 136 -23.46 -22.73 -11.02
CA ASP A 136 -22.53 -22.92 -9.89
C ASP A 136 -22.76 -24.24 -9.11
N ALA A 137 -23.70 -25.10 -9.51
CA ALA A 137 -24.35 -25.99 -8.52
C ALA A 137 -24.51 -27.49 -8.84
N LEU A 138 -23.87 -28.10 -9.85
CA LEU A 138 -24.01 -29.57 -10.02
C LEU A 138 -22.73 -30.36 -10.35
N ILE A 139 -21.62 -29.70 -10.68
CA ILE A 139 -20.33 -30.37 -10.79
C ILE A 139 -19.31 -29.43 -10.16
N ASP A 140 -18.90 -29.76 -8.93
CA ASP A 140 -17.75 -29.14 -8.27
C ASP A 140 -16.48 -29.55 -9.03
N ILE A 141 -16.28 -29.01 -10.24
CA ILE A 141 -15.13 -29.35 -11.11
C ILE A 141 -13.84 -28.87 -10.43
N LYS A 142 -13.88 -27.74 -9.71
CA LYS A 142 -12.77 -27.23 -8.90
C LYS A 142 -12.38 -28.22 -7.80
N GLY A 143 -13.32 -28.64 -6.96
CA GLY A 143 -13.07 -29.64 -5.90
C GLY A 143 -12.85 -31.05 -6.44
N TRP A 144 -13.40 -31.40 -7.60
CA TRP A 144 -13.11 -32.66 -8.30
C TRP A 144 -11.69 -32.67 -8.89
N PHE A 145 -11.23 -31.55 -9.44
CA PHE A 145 -9.86 -31.36 -9.94
C PHE A 145 -8.87 -31.38 -8.78
N GLN A 146 -9.14 -30.61 -7.72
CA GLN A 146 -8.36 -30.63 -6.49
C GLN A 146 -8.28 -32.06 -5.93
N LYS A 147 -9.42 -32.75 -5.81
CA LYS A 147 -9.47 -34.14 -5.34
C LYS A 147 -8.75 -35.13 -6.25
N LYS A 148 -8.81 -34.97 -7.57
CA LYS A 148 -8.10 -35.84 -8.52
C LYS A 148 -6.60 -35.59 -8.51
N TYR A 149 -6.20 -34.32 -8.39
CA TYR A 149 -4.83 -33.90 -8.17
C TYR A 149 -4.28 -34.50 -6.87
N ASP A 150 -5.03 -34.36 -5.77
CA ASP A 150 -4.71 -34.94 -4.45
C ASP A 150 -4.58 -36.47 -4.51
N GLU A 151 -5.49 -37.16 -5.23
CA GLU A 151 -5.48 -38.62 -5.43
C GLU A 151 -4.27 -39.11 -6.25
N ILE A 152 -3.78 -38.31 -7.22
CA ILE A 152 -2.68 -38.70 -8.11
C ILE A 152 -1.31 -38.43 -7.48
N LYS A 153 -1.19 -37.39 -6.64
CA LYS A 153 0.11 -36.90 -6.16
C LYS A 153 0.36 -37.11 -4.66
N ASN A 154 -0.66 -37.42 -3.86
CA ASN A 154 -0.53 -37.50 -2.40
C ASN A 154 0.05 -36.21 -1.78
N THR A 155 -0.14 -35.07 -2.46
CA THR A 155 0.35 -33.72 -2.10
C THR A 155 -0.63 -32.68 -2.63
N SER A 156 -1.03 -31.73 -1.80
CA SER A 156 -2.31 -31.03 -1.95
C SER A 156 -2.29 -29.61 -2.52
N SER A 157 -1.20 -29.07 -3.09
CA SER A 157 -1.23 -27.60 -3.34
C SER A 157 -0.32 -26.98 -4.42
N GLU A 158 0.48 -27.71 -5.20
CA GLU A 158 1.47 -27.07 -6.11
C GLU A 158 0.88 -26.43 -7.40
N LEU A 159 -0.42 -26.13 -7.43
CA LEU A 159 -1.07 -25.47 -8.56
C LEU A 159 -1.01 -23.94 -8.42
N PRO A 160 -0.95 -23.20 -9.54
CA PRO A 160 -1.04 -21.75 -9.51
C PRO A 160 -2.38 -21.27 -8.94
N ASP A 161 -2.32 -20.26 -8.09
CA ASP A 161 -3.48 -19.53 -7.58
C ASP A 161 -4.16 -18.77 -8.74
N LEU A 162 -5.40 -19.15 -9.05
CA LEU A 162 -6.14 -18.63 -10.21
C LEU A 162 -6.52 -17.15 -10.05
N ASP A 163 -6.79 -16.72 -8.82
CA ASP A 163 -7.11 -15.33 -8.52
C ASP A 163 -5.87 -14.46 -8.71
N ALA A 164 -4.73 -14.89 -8.16
CA ALA A 164 -3.45 -14.21 -8.37
C ALA A 164 -3.07 -14.15 -9.85
N LEU A 165 -3.30 -15.23 -10.59
CA LEU A 165 -2.98 -15.31 -12.02
C LEU A 165 -3.83 -14.36 -12.86
N SER A 166 -5.11 -14.20 -12.51
CA SER A 166 -6.00 -13.21 -13.14
C SER A 166 -5.51 -11.77 -12.92
N LYS A 167 -4.79 -11.54 -11.82
CA LYS A 167 -4.15 -10.26 -11.45
C LYS A 167 -2.73 -10.12 -12.02
N GLY A 168 -2.30 -11.03 -12.90
CA GLY A 168 -0.98 -10.99 -13.52
C GLY A 168 0.16 -11.52 -12.66
N ILE A 169 -0.14 -12.31 -11.61
CA ILE A 169 0.83 -12.86 -10.67
C ILE A 169 0.84 -14.39 -10.76
N LEU A 170 2.02 -14.97 -10.98
CA LEU A 170 2.21 -16.41 -10.76
C LEU A 170 2.46 -16.64 -9.27
N LYS A 171 1.47 -17.20 -8.58
CA LYS A 171 1.56 -17.58 -7.16
C LYS A 171 1.36 -19.08 -7.01
N ILE A 172 2.26 -19.75 -6.30
CA ILE A 172 2.22 -21.20 -6.02
C ILE A 172 2.33 -21.38 -4.51
N THR A 173 1.43 -22.15 -3.92
CA THR A 173 1.46 -22.44 -2.48
C THR A 173 1.88 -23.89 -2.24
N MET A 174 2.97 -24.13 -1.55
CA MET A 174 3.47 -25.47 -1.29
C MET A 174 2.69 -26.18 -0.18
N PRO A 175 2.77 -27.53 -0.11
CA PRO A 175 2.00 -28.29 0.88
C PRO A 175 2.34 -27.94 2.34
N ASN A 176 3.54 -27.40 2.57
CA ASN A 176 3.98 -26.90 3.87
C ASN A 176 3.52 -25.46 4.17
N GLY A 177 2.84 -24.81 3.23
CA GLY A 177 2.33 -23.44 3.35
C GLY A 177 3.19 -22.39 2.64
N ASP A 178 4.43 -22.70 2.25
CA ASP A 178 5.35 -21.74 1.62
C ASP A 178 4.80 -21.24 0.28
N VAL A 179 4.77 -19.93 0.11
CA VAL A 179 4.28 -19.25 -1.09
C VAL A 179 5.44 -18.79 -1.95
N TYR A 180 5.39 -19.13 -3.23
CA TYR A 180 6.30 -18.62 -4.26
C TYR A 180 5.50 -17.74 -5.20
N SER A 181 5.79 -16.44 -5.22
CA SER A 181 5.04 -15.45 -6.00
C SER A 181 5.96 -14.59 -6.85
N ARG A 182 5.57 -14.36 -8.10
CA ARG A 182 6.19 -13.35 -8.98
C ARG A 182 5.19 -12.78 -10.00
N PRO A 183 5.35 -11.53 -10.44
CA PRO A 183 4.63 -10.99 -11.57
C PRO A 183 4.92 -11.75 -12.87
N LEU A 184 3.95 -11.72 -13.78
CA LEU A 184 4.11 -12.20 -15.15
C LEU A 184 4.76 -11.17 -16.08
N ALA A 185 4.81 -9.90 -15.65
CA ALA A 185 5.41 -8.78 -16.38
C ALA A 185 6.37 -8.02 -15.46
N GLU A 186 7.52 -7.61 -16.00
CA GLU A 186 8.49 -6.81 -15.25
C GLU A 186 7.88 -5.47 -14.84
N SER A 187 7.03 -4.84 -15.66
CA SER A 187 6.39 -3.55 -15.33
C SER A 187 5.19 -3.65 -14.39
N PHE A 188 5.07 -4.73 -13.62
CA PHE A 188 3.97 -4.90 -12.69
C PHE A 188 4.04 -3.85 -11.57
N SER A 189 2.86 -3.46 -11.10
CA SER A 189 2.65 -2.66 -9.90
C SER A 189 1.38 -3.16 -9.25
N GLY A 190 1.45 -3.54 -7.98
CA GLY A 190 0.28 -3.99 -7.23
C GLY A 190 0.61 -4.70 -5.93
N THR A 191 -0.37 -5.42 -5.39
CA THR A 191 -0.23 -6.11 -4.12
C THR A 191 0.27 -7.54 -4.30
N ILE A 192 1.34 -7.89 -3.58
CA ILE A 192 1.92 -9.23 -3.56
C ILE A 192 1.75 -9.81 -2.16
N LYS A 193 1.01 -10.92 -2.06
CA LYS A 193 0.63 -11.54 -0.78
C LYS A 193 1.29 -12.91 -0.60
N GLY A 194 1.97 -13.07 0.53
CA GLY A 194 2.48 -14.34 1.02
C GLY A 194 1.40 -15.23 1.65
N GLY A 195 1.85 -16.29 2.30
CA GLY A 195 1.04 -17.19 3.11
C GLY A 195 0.67 -16.55 4.45
N GLN A 196 -0.43 -17.01 5.05
CA GLN A 196 -0.92 -16.46 6.34
C GLN A 196 -0.37 -17.20 7.57
N ASN A 197 0.38 -18.29 7.38
CA ASN A 197 0.96 -19.09 8.47
C ASN A 197 2.42 -18.66 8.72
N SER A 198 3.16 -19.34 9.60
CA SER A 198 4.63 -19.16 9.74
C SER A 198 5.41 -19.80 8.58
N SER A 199 4.92 -19.66 7.35
CA SER A 199 5.54 -20.17 6.13
C SER A 199 6.77 -19.33 5.78
N ASN A 200 7.69 -19.88 4.98
CA ASN A 200 8.85 -19.13 4.50
C ASN A 200 8.67 -18.89 3.00
N ASP A 201 8.18 -17.71 2.68
CA ASP A 201 7.73 -17.35 1.36
C ASP A 201 8.84 -16.69 0.54
N VAL A 202 8.68 -16.72 -0.78
CA VAL A 202 9.55 -16.01 -1.71
C VAL A 202 8.67 -15.18 -2.62
N LEU A 203 8.71 -13.87 -2.42
CA LEU A 203 7.85 -12.91 -3.10
C LEU A 203 8.73 -11.96 -3.93
N PHE A 204 8.47 -11.90 -5.23
CA PHE A 204 9.07 -10.94 -6.14
C PHE A 204 8.04 -9.90 -6.55
N GLY A 205 8.50 -8.67 -6.73
CA GLY A 205 7.80 -7.57 -7.37
C GLY A 205 8.28 -7.35 -8.79
N GLY A 206 7.85 -6.22 -9.34
CA GLY A 206 8.16 -5.74 -10.68
C GLY A 206 9.08 -4.50 -10.64
N SER A 207 8.88 -3.63 -11.61
CA SER A 207 9.59 -2.37 -11.80
C SER A 207 8.69 -1.17 -11.53
N GLY A 208 7.51 -1.39 -10.95
CA GLY A 208 6.58 -0.36 -10.53
C GLY A 208 6.30 -0.49 -9.03
N ASP A 209 5.64 0.51 -8.47
CA ASP A 209 5.42 0.60 -7.02
C ASP A 209 4.57 -0.56 -6.51
N ASP A 210 5.16 -1.44 -5.71
CA ASP A 210 4.55 -2.67 -5.20
C ASP A 210 4.25 -2.62 -3.70
N TYR A 211 3.24 -3.37 -3.28
CA TYR A 211 2.84 -3.50 -1.88
C TYR A 211 2.94 -4.95 -1.41
N PHE A 212 3.90 -5.24 -0.53
CA PHE A 212 4.15 -6.58 -0.01
C PHE A 212 3.46 -6.81 1.33
N ILE A 213 2.69 -7.90 1.39
CA ILE A 213 2.10 -8.44 2.63
C ILE A 213 2.61 -9.86 2.79
N SER A 214 3.70 -10.04 3.52
CA SER A 214 4.39 -11.33 3.57
C SER A 214 3.79 -12.32 4.57
N GLY A 215 3.20 -11.82 5.67
CA GLY A 215 2.75 -12.67 6.76
C GLY A 215 3.88 -12.98 7.75
N ARG A 216 3.77 -14.09 8.49
CA ARG A 216 4.77 -14.49 9.49
C ARG A 216 5.75 -15.49 8.89
N GLY A 217 6.95 -15.58 9.46
CA GLY A 217 7.97 -16.56 9.04
C GLY A 217 9.17 -15.87 8.41
N ASN A 218 10.14 -16.62 7.91
CA ASN A 218 11.37 -16.04 7.37
C ASN A 218 11.27 -15.93 5.85
N ASP A 219 10.62 -14.87 5.39
CA ASP A 219 10.36 -14.67 3.96
C ASP A 219 11.54 -14.00 3.25
N ILE A 220 11.62 -14.18 1.94
CA ILE A 220 12.49 -13.41 1.05
C ILE A 220 11.61 -12.52 0.18
N LEU A 221 11.75 -11.21 0.35
CA LEU A 221 10.98 -10.19 -0.37
C LEU A 221 11.92 -9.42 -1.29
N ILE A 222 11.63 -9.40 -2.59
CA ILE A 222 12.42 -8.69 -3.60
C ILE A 222 11.47 -7.70 -4.29
N GLY A 223 11.61 -6.40 -4.01
CA GLY A 223 10.78 -5.33 -4.57
C GLY A 223 11.03 -5.15 -6.05
N GLY A 224 12.18 -4.56 -6.37
CA GLY A 224 12.64 -4.38 -7.75
C GLY A 224 12.96 -2.92 -8.01
N ASP A 225 12.46 -2.36 -9.11
CA ASP A 225 12.48 -0.91 -9.28
C ASP A 225 11.10 -0.36 -8.87
N GLY A 226 11.01 0.88 -8.40
CA GLY A 226 9.74 1.48 -7.96
C GLY A 226 9.81 1.91 -6.50
N ASN A 227 8.79 2.62 -6.03
CA ASN A 227 8.66 2.98 -4.62
C ASN A 227 7.88 1.87 -3.90
N ASP A 228 8.58 0.88 -3.38
CA ASP A 228 7.94 -0.30 -2.83
C ASP A 228 7.59 -0.12 -1.35
N THR A 229 6.53 -0.79 -0.90
CA THR A 229 6.13 -0.81 0.50
C THR A 229 6.10 -2.23 1.04
N PHE A 230 6.91 -2.48 2.07
CA PHE A 230 7.03 -3.78 2.72
C PHE A 230 6.35 -3.75 4.08
N VAL A 231 5.21 -4.44 4.21
CA VAL A 231 4.54 -4.65 5.50
C VAL A 231 4.88 -6.05 6.00
N SER A 232 5.71 -6.09 7.03
CA SER A 232 6.40 -7.32 7.42
C SER A 232 6.48 -7.50 8.94
N TYR A 233 6.49 -8.75 9.38
CA TYR A 233 6.54 -9.13 10.79
C TYR A 233 7.98 -9.56 11.16
N ASP A 234 8.17 -10.72 11.80
CA ASP A 234 9.47 -11.20 12.27
C ASP A 234 10.12 -12.19 11.30
N GLY A 235 11.40 -11.94 10.94
CA GLY A 235 12.31 -12.94 10.35
C GLY A 235 12.72 -12.71 8.90
N HIS A 236 12.34 -11.59 8.29
CA HIS A 236 12.36 -11.46 6.83
C HIS A 236 13.70 -10.96 6.27
N GLU A 237 14.05 -11.43 5.07
CA GLU A 237 15.13 -10.93 4.23
C GLU A 237 14.52 -10.07 3.11
N ILE A 238 14.77 -8.76 3.12
CA ILE A 238 14.13 -7.80 2.20
C ILE A 238 15.20 -7.15 1.31
N ASP A 239 14.98 -7.13 0.00
CA ASP A 239 15.72 -6.33 -0.97
C ASP A 239 14.72 -5.33 -1.59
N GLY A 240 14.78 -4.06 -1.20
CA GLY A 240 13.88 -3.03 -1.73
C GLY A 240 14.13 -2.77 -3.22
N GLY A 241 15.42 -2.58 -3.54
CA GLY A 241 15.86 -2.37 -4.90
C GLY A 241 16.13 -0.89 -5.18
N ASN A 242 15.59 -0.33 -6.25
CA ASN A 242 15.77 1.09 -6.59
C ASN A 242 14.45 1.85 -6.48
N GLY A 243 14.49 3.04 -5.90
CA GLY A 243 13.31 3.88 -5.72
C GLY A 243 13.19 4.27 -4.26
N PHE A 244 12.15 5.01 -3.90
CA PHE A 244 11.94 5.42 -2.51
C PHE A 244 11.14 4.34 -1.77
N ASP A 245 11.83 3.41 -1.12
CA ASP A 245 11.19 2.27 -0.46
C ASP A 245 10.74 2.58 0.97
N THR A 246 9.60 2.00 1.38
CA THR A 246 9.05 2.12 2.72
C THR A 246 8.99 0.76 3.41
N TYR A 247 9.80 0.60 4.46
CA TYR A 247 9.86 -0.63 5.25
C TYR A 247 9.04 -0.47 6.53
N MET A 248 7.87 -1.09 6.61
CA MET A 248 6.99 -1.10 7.79
C MET A 248 7.15 -2.42 8.55
N LEU A 249 8.04 -2.41 9.53
CA LEU A 249 8.47 -3.61 10.23
C LEU A 249 7.88 -3.68 11.63
N ASN A 250 7.20 -4.78 11.95
CA ASN A 250 6.69 -5.07 13.30
C ASN A 250 7.52 -6.16 13.99
N GLY A 251 8.78 -6.28 13.62
CA GLY A 251 9.64 -7.38 14.01
C GLY A 251 11.08 -7.25 13.49
N SER A 252 11.81 -8.35 13.59
CA SER A 252 13.17 -8.47 13.07
C SER A 252 13.18 -8.61 11.55
N ALA A 253 14.11 -7.94 10.88
CA ALA A 253 14.31 -8.05 9.44
C ALA A 253 15.74 -7.73 9.05
N THR A 254 16.17 -8.22 7.90
CA THR A 254 17.41 -7.82 7.25
C THR A 254 17.10 -7.15 5.92
N ILE A 255 17.39 -5.85 5.82
CA ILE A 255 17.16 -5.00 4.66
C ILE A 255 18.44 -4.87 3.85
N LYS A 256 18.29 -4.90 2.54
CA LYS A 256 19.24 -4.38 1.56
C LYS A 256 18.47 -3.46 0.64
N ASP A 257 19.08 -2.34 0.30
CA ASP A 257 18.50 -1.32 -0.55
C ASP A 257 19.59 -0.87 -1.52
N SER A 258 19.32 -0.88 -2.82
CA SER A 258 20.37 -0.77 -3.82
C SER A 258 20.78 0.67 -4.08
N ASP A 259 19.86 1.62 -3.91
CA ASP A 259 20.14 3.06 -4.09
C ASP A 259 20.16 3.85 -2.78
N GLY A 260 19.74 3.22 -1.68
CA GLY A 260 19.72 3.77 -0.33
C GLY A 260 18.60 4.77 -0.11
N LYS A 261 17.62 4.90 -1.01
CA LYS A 261 16.52 5.86 -0.86
C LYS A 261 15.31 5.17 -0.23
N GLY A 262 14.77 5.78 0.81
CA GLY A 262 13.60 5.22 1.47
C GLY A 262 13.52 5.61 2.92
N ARG A 263 12.77 4.82 3.69
CA ARG A 263 12.54 5.02 5.12
C ARG A 263 12.18 3.73 5.84
N VAL A 264 12.61 3.62 7.09
CA VAL A 264 12.32 2.46 7.93
C VAL A 264 11.43 2.86 9.10
N PHE A 265 10.29 2.18 9.24
CA PHE A 265 9.44 2.20 10.41
C PHE A 265 9.61 0.89 11.18
N LEU A 266 9.85 1.02 12.49
CA LEU A 266 9.88 -0.13 13.40
C LEU A 266 8.79 0.08 14.45
N ASN A 267 7.78 -0.79 14.45
CA ASN A 267 6.54 -0.65 15.25
C ASN A 267 5.92 0.75 15.10
N SER A 268 5.66 1.17 13.86
CA SER A 268 5.10 2.47 13.50
C SER A 268 5.96 3.70 13.84
N LYS A 269 7.14 3.53 14.45
CA LYS A 269 8.07 4.62 14.72
C LYS A 269 9.05 4.78 13.57
N LEU A 270 9.13 5.99 13.00
CA LEU A 270 10.13 6.32 11.98
C LEU A 270 11.54 6.35 12.59
N MET A 271 12.44 5.53 12.03
CA MET A 271 13.84 5.46 12.44
C MET A 271 14.63 6.59 11.77
N LYS A 272 15.09 7.56 12.56
CA LYS A 272 15.81 8.76 12.05
C LYS A 272 17.32 8.73 12.28
N GLY A 273 17.81 7.71 12.98
CA GLY A 273 19.21 7.63 13.41
C GLY A 273 19.45 8.18 14.81
N GLY A 274 20.71 8.41 15.16
CA GLY A 274 21.13 8.76 16.51
C GLY A 274 22.53 9.37 16.58
N LYS A 275 22.94 9.70 17.80
CA LYS A 275 24.22 10.38 18.07
C LYS A 275 25.22 9.41 18.67
N PHE A 276 26.47 9.51 18.23
CA PHE A 276 27.56 8.64 18.68
C PHE A 276 27.69 8.68 20.20
N SER A 277 27.92 7.52 20.81
CA SER A 277 28.16 7.40 22.25
C SER A 277 29.52 6.75 22.52
N TYR A 278 29.71 5.50 22.11
CA TYR A 278 30.98 4.80 22.29
C TYR A 278 31.12 3.65 21.28
N SER A 279 32.35 3.17 21.11
CA SER A 279 32.62 1.99 20.30
C SER A 279 32.78 0.75 21.19
N LYS A 280 32.23 -0.39 20.76
CA LYS A 280 32.37 -1.67 21.44
C LYS A 280 32.48 -2.79 20.41
N ASN A 281 33.44 -3.70 20.59
CA ASN A 281 33.64 -4.88 19.73
C ASN A 281 33.78 -4.57 18.22
N GLY A 282 34.30 -3.39 17.87
CA GLY A 282 34.45 -2.97 16.46
C GLY A 282 33.21 -2.28 15.86
N GLU A 283 32.16 -2.10 16.65
CA GLU A 283 30.94 -1.38 16.28
C GLU A 283 30.90 -0.02 16.99
N ASP A 284 30.43 1.00 16.28
CA ASP A 284 30.13 2.31 16.85
C ASP A 284 28.65 2.35 17.23
N LEU A 285 28.34 2.68 18.48
CA LEU A 285 26.97 2.77 18.98
C LEU A 285 26.49 4.21 19.00
N TYR A 286 25.32 4.42 18.41
CA TYR A 286 24.62 5.70 18.38
C TYR A 286 23.27 5.56 19.08
N PHE A 287 22.85 6.60 19.80
CA PHE A 287 21.64 6.58 20.61
C PHE A 287 20.69 7.70 20.21
N ASN A 288 19.39 7.39 20.27
CA ASN A 288 18.32 8.37 20.19
C ASN A 288 17.23 7.99 21.19
N GLY A 289 17.29 8.58 22.38
CA GLY A 289 16.50 8.12 23.52
C GLY A 289 16.83 6.66 23.86
N SER A 290 15.83 5.78 23.77
CA SER A 290 15.97 4.33 24.01
C SER A 290 16.47 3.54 22.79
N ASP A 291 16.47 4.14 21.61
CA ASP A 291 16.83 3.44 20.37
C ASP A 291 18.35 3.38 20.25
N ILE A 292 18.86 2.21 19.89
CA ILE A 292 20.29 1.97 19.70
C ILE A 292 20.54 1.62 18.24
N TYR A 293 21.50 2.30 17.65
CA TYR A 293 21.97 2.09 16.29
C TYR A 293 23.42 1.62 16.38
N SER A 294 23.67 0.34 16.09
CA SER A 294 25.01 -0.24 16.06
C SER A 294 25.55 -0.28 14.64
N TYR A 295 26.62 0.44 14.35
CA TYR A 295 27.21 0.49 13.02
C TYR A 295 28.58 -0.19 12.97
N ASN A 296 28.68 -1.23 12.15
CA ASN A 296 29.93 -1.90 11.85
C ASN A 296 30.60 -1.27 10.61
N LYS A 297 31.68 -0.53 10.85
CA LYS A 297 32.44 0.17 9.78
C LYS A 297 33.06 -0.75 8.75
N SER A 298 33.39 -1.99 9.12
CA SER A 298 34.09 -2.92 8.24
C SER A 298 33.13 -3.58 7.25
N THR A 299 31.94 -3.96 7.71
CA THR A 299 30.91 -4.61 6.88
C THR A 299 29.89 -3.62 6.31
N LYS A 300 29.91 -2.35 6.76
CA LYS A 300 28.88 -1.34 6.48
C LYS A 300 27.48 -1.84 6.86
N THR A 301 27.39 -2.52 7.99
CA THR A 301 26.12 -3.04 8.50
C THR A 301 25.64 -2.14 9.63
N LEU A 302 24.37 -1.73 9.56
CA LEU A 302 23.69 -1.00 10.62
C LEU A 302 22.65 -1.92 11.28
N THR A 303 22.73 -2.12 12.59
CA THR A 303 21.71 -2.85 13.36
C THR A 303 20.97 -1.87 14.26
N ILE A 304 19.66 -1.83 14.15
CA ILE A 304 18.75 -1.01 14.96
C ILE A 304 18.12 -1.90 16.01
N LEU A 305 18.21 -1.47 17.27
CA LEU A 305 17.69 -2.17 18.45
C LEU A 305 16.74 -1.22 19.18
N THR A 306 15.48 -1.62 19.32
CA THR A 306 14.47 -0.85 20.06
C THR A 306 13.79 -1.73 21.10
N GLY A 307 14.30 -1.73 22.34
CA GLY A 307 13.65 -2.37 23.49
C GLY A 307 13.20 -3.82 23.25
N SER A 308 11.89 -4.08 23.40
CA SER A 308 11.25 -5.39 23.22
C SER A 308 10.93 -5.77 21.77
N ALA A 309 11.25 -4.91 20.80
CA ALA A 309 11.04 -5.19 19.39
C ALA A 309 12.18 -6.07 18.82
N GLY A 310 11.89 -6.80 17.75
CA GLY A 310 12.91 -7.49 16.98
C GLY A 310 13.98 -6.53 16.42
N ASN A 311 15.15 -7.07 16.13
CA ASN A 311 16.29 -6.29 15.64
C ASN A 311 16.20 -6.12 14.13
N VAL A 312 16.39 -4.90 13.62
CA VAL A 312 16.45 -4.65 12.18
C VAL A 312 17.91 -4.46 11.77
N THR A 313 18.34 -5.16 10.73
CA THR A 313 19.69 -5.05 10.19
C THR A 313 19.63 -4.51 8.78
N ILE A 314 20.41 -3.48 8.47
CA ILE A 314 20.54 -2.88 7.15
C ILE A 314 21.96 -3.16 6.65
N GLU A 315 22.05 -3.87 5.53
CA GLU A 315 23.32 -4.22 4.90
C GLU A 315 23.78 -3.16 3.92
N ASN A 316 25.10 -3.01 3.76
CA ASN A 316 25.73 -2.04 2.86
C ASN A 316 25.33 -0.57 3.14
N PHE A 317 24.85 -0.28 4.34
CA PHE A 317 24.45 1.05 4.79
C PHE A 317 25.56 2.09 4.58
N ASN A 318 25.28 3.09 3.75
CA ASN A 318 26.15 4.22 3.51
C ASN A 318 25.83 5.36 4.47
N LYS A 319 26.56 5.37 5.58
CA LYS A 319 26.48 6.42 6.59
C LYS A 319 26.65 7.84 6.03
N ASP A 320 27.48 8.05 5.01
CA ASP A 320 27.76 9.39 4.47
C ASP A 320 26.60 9.92 3.62
N LYS A 321 25.81 9.01 3.01
CA LYS A 321 24.62 9.34 2.24
C LYS A 321 23.34 9.38 3.05
N ASN A 322 23.38 8.93 4.31
CA ASN A 322 22.20 8.76 5.16
C ASN A 322 21.16 7.84 4.49
N ASP A 323 21.60 6.66 4.07
CA ASP A 323 20.70 5.69 3.44
C ASP A 323 19.43 5.50 4.28
N LEU A 324 18.29 5.37 3.62
CA LEU A 324 16.97 5.22 4.20
C LEU A 324 16.56 6.38 5.13
N GLY A 325 17.17 7.56 4.96
CA GLY A 325 16.92 8.74 5.79
C GLY A 325 17.46 8.62 7.22
N ILE A 326 18.33 7.64 7.49
CA ILE A 326 18.88 7.40 8.83
C ILE A 326 20.19 8.17 9.01
N VAL A 327 20.22 9.09 9.96
CA VAL A 327 21.40 9.95 10.20
C VAL A 327 22.15 9.52 11.45
N LEU A 328 23.35 8.98 11.26
CA LEU A 328 24.30 8.70 12.36
C LEU A 328 25.28 9.86 12.49
N LEU A 329 25.18 10.60 13.60
CA LEU A 329 26.01 11.77 13.90
C LEU A 329 27.25 11.35 14.71
N ASP A 330 28.44 11.63 14.20
CA ASP A 330 29.69 11.33 14.89
C ASP A 330 29.92 12.22 16.11
N LYS A 331 30.86 11.80 16.95
CA LYS A 331 31.35 12.63 18.05
C LYS A 331 31.85 13.98 17.52
N ASP A 332 31.47 15.05 18.20
CA ASP A 332 31.83 16.44 17.88
C ASP A 332 31.36 16.93 16.50
N GLU A 333 30.51 16.16 15.80
CA GLU A 333 29.98 16.54 14.49
C GLU A 333 28.81 17.52 14.66
N ILE A 334 28.88 18.65 13.94
CA ILE A 334 27.86 19.69 13.97
C ILE A 334 26.66 19.25 13.12
N ALA A 335 25.53 19.04 13.76
CA ALA A 335 24.25 18.81 13.10
C ALA A 335 23.70 20.12 12.54
N ILE A 336 23.32 20.13 11.26
CA ILE A 336 22.65 21.26 10.61
C ILE A 336 21.21 20.86 10.29
N GLU A 337 20.27 21.66 10.79
CA GLU A 337 18.84 21.45 10.60
C GLU A 337 18.20 22.68 10.00
N VAL A 338 17.31 22.46 9.04
CA VAL A 338 16.36 23.48 8.58
C VAL A 338 14.98 23.14 9.15
N SER A 339 14.34 24.11 9.79
CA SER A 339 12.97 23.98 10.31
C SER A 339 11.95 23.80 9.18
N ASP A 340 10.76 23.29 9.51
CA ASP A 340 9.63 23.34 8.58
C ASP A 340 8.93 24.69 8.75
N SER A 341 8.26 25.15 7.69
CA SER A 341 7.53 26.43 7.72
C SER A 341 6.27 26.33 6.87
N SER A 342 5.25 27.09 7.24
CA SER A 342 3.99 27.16 6.51
C SER A 342 3.44 28.58 6.56
N ALA A 343 2.86 29.04 5.46
CA ALA A 343 2.26 30.36 5.35
C ALA A 343 1.15 30.36 4.30
N LYS A 344 0.20 31.29 4.42
CA LYS A 344 -0.83 31.50 3.41
C LYS A 344 -0.26 32.18 2.18
N GLU A 345 -0.79 31.88 1.00
CA GLU A 345 -0.29 32.40 -0.27
C GLU A 345 -0.17 33.94 -0.28
N LYS A 346 -1.17 34.65 0.22
CA LYS A 346 -1.19 36.12 0.38
C LYS A 346 -0.06 36.72 1.21
N GLU A 347 0.62 35.91 2.02
CA GLU A 347 1.75 36.37 2.83
C GLU A 347 3.01 36.56 1.97
N GLU A 348 3.03 35.98 0.75
CA GLU A 348 4.08 36.04 -0.28
C GLU A 348 5.50 35.64 0.22
N SER A 349 5.61 35.18 1.46
CA SER A 349 6.87 34.83 2.09
C SER A 349 6.69 33.96 3.33
N MET A 350 7.68 33.10 3.57
CA MET A 350 7.76 32.29 4.80
C MET A 350 9.21 32.21 5.26
N GLU A 351 9.41 32.00 6.55
CA GLU A 351 10.73 31.96 7.16
C GLU A 351 11.09 30.55 7.63
N PHE A 352 12.28 30.12 7.24
CA PHE A 352 12.93 28.90 7.67
C PHE A 352 14.09 29.25 8.59
N THR A 353 14.10 28.70 9.79
CA THR A 353 15.27 28.76 10.67
C THR A 353 16.26 27.65 10.33
N ILE A 354 17.50 28.03 10.02
CA ILE A 354 18.66 27.15 9.89
C ILE A 354 19.34 27.13 11.26
N THR A 355 19.56 25.95 11.84
CA THR A 355 20.18 25.80 13.17
C THR A 355 21.37 24.84 13.13
N LEU A 356 22.47 25.24 13.75
CA LEU A 356 23.62 24.40 14.04
C LEU A 356 23.52 23.88 15.47
N LYS A 357 23.64 22.56 15.64
CA LYS A 357 23.62 21.87 16.93
C LYS A 357 24.87 21.02 17.10
N ASN A 358 25.38 20.92 18.32
CA ASN A 358 26.52 20.09 18.70
C ASN A 358 26.22 19.62 20.12
N ASP A 359 26.04 18.32 20.30
CA ASP A 359 25.38 17.75 21.47
C ASP A 359 26.29 17.53 22.67
N ASP A 360 27.62 17.61 22.50
CA ASP A 360 28.56 17.35 23.61
C ASP A 360 28.65 18.53 24.61
N ARG A 361 27.75 19.53 24.55
CA ARG A 361 27.66 20.63 25.51
C ARG A 361 26.30 20.76 26.19
N ASP A 362 25.56 19.66 26.31
CA ASP A 362 24.36 19.56 27.12
C ASP A 362 24.63 19.51 28.65
N ASP A 363 25.85 19.86 29.07
CA ASP A 363 26.05 20.34 30.44
C ASP A 363 25.32 21.68 30.59
N LYS A 364 24.15 21.61 31.22
CA LYS A 364 23.27 22.75 31.56
C LYS A 364 23.97 23.88 32.34
N THR A 365 25.23 23.72 32.74
CA THR A 365 26.07 24.79 33.30
C THR A 365 26.77 25.66 32.25
N PHE A 366 26.87 25.23 30.97
CA PHE A 366 27.59 25.93 29.90
C PHE A 366 26.72 26.82 29.00
N LEU A 367 25.40 26.73 29.11
CA LEU A 367 24.42 27.55 28.35
C LEU A 367 24.41 29.05 28.72
N LYS A 368 25.37 29.53 29.52
CA LYS A 368 25.50 30.96 29.85
C LYS A 368 26.45 31.74 28.96
N ASP A 369 27.26 31.09 28.13
CA ASP A 369 28.13 31.79 27.18
C ASP A 369 27.78 31.39 25.74
N LYS A 370 27.00 32.24 25.07
CA LYS A 370 26.62 32.15 23.64
C LYS A 370 27.81 32.33 22.67
N SER A 371 29.04 32.08 23.10
CA SER A 371 30.26 32.67 22.52
C SER A 371 31.28 31.68 21.94
N PHE A 372 31.09 30.35 22.02
CA PHE A 372 32.15 29.39 21.64
C PHE A 372 31.69 28.15 20.86
N PHE A 373 30.84 28.29 19.84
CA PHE A 373 30.63 27.20 18.88
C PHE A 373 31.78 27.08 17.87
N PHE A 374 32.47 28.18 17.62
CA PHE A 374 33.58 28.29 16.70
C PHE A 374 34.73 29.01 17.41
N GLU A 375 35.92 28.41 17.41
CA GLU A 375 37.16 29.07 17.79
C GLU A 375 37.55 30.13 16.74
N ASP A 376 38.44 31.05 17.11
CA ASP A 376 38.95 32.05 16.17
C ASP A 376 39.69 31.32 15.02
N GLY A 377 39.18 31.46 13.79
CA GLY A 377 39.66 30.71 12.63
C GLY A 377 38.66 29.69 12.09
N GLU A 378 37.68 29.29 12.90
CA GLU A 378 36.69 28.29 12.54
C GLU A 378 35.46 28.90 11.89
N TYR A 379 34.98 28.27 10.81
CA TYR A 379 33.78 28.69 10.13
C TYR A 379 33.09 27.52 9.41
N ILE A 380 31.80 27.69 9.14
CA ILE A 380 31.06 26.89 8.17
C ILE A 380 30.21 27.80 7.29
N ILE A 381 30.17 27.52 5.99
CA ILE A 381 29.28 28.18 5.04
C ILE A 381 28.21 27.18 4.65
N VAL A 382 26.98 27.49 5.04
CA VAL A 382 25.79 26.73 4.67
C VAL A 382 25.11 27.42 3.52
N ASN A 383 24.99 26.73 2.39
CA ASN A 383 24.19 27.16 1.26
C ASN A 383 22.76 26.61 1.42
N VAL A 384 21.77 27.48 1.47
CA VAL A 384 20.35 27.14 1.43
C VAL A 384 19.78 27.72 0.15
N ASN A 385 19.47 26.82 -0.80
CA ASN A 385 19.07 27.16 -2.16
C ASN A 385 20.03 28.14 -2.87
N ASP A 386 19.68 29.42 -2.91
CA ASP A 386 20.40 30.50 -3.58
C ASP A 386 21.22 31.38 -2.63
N LYS A 387 21.11 31.18 -1.30
CA LYS A 387 21.76 32.01 -0.28
C LYS A 387 22.79 31.26 0.55
N LYS A 388 23.91 31.92 0.82
CA LYS A 388 25.01 31.40 1.61
C LYS A 388 25.15 32.12 2.95
N TYR A 389 25.10 31.34 4.02
CA TYR A 389 25.19 31.77 5.41
C TYR A 389 26.54 31.40 6.01
N LEU A 390 27.32 32.39 6.41
CA LEU A 390 28.60 32.21 7.11
C LEU A 390 28.37 32.19 8.63
N PHE A 391 28.59 31.04 9.25
CA PHE A 391 28.68 30.89 10.70
C PHE A 391 30.14 30.84 11.14
N GLY A 392 30.47 31.48 12.26
CA GLY A 392 31.83 31.53 12.80
C GLY A 392 32.68 32.71 12.31
N LYS A 393 34.00 32.60 12.50
CA LYS A 393 34.97 33.67 12.23
C LYS A 393 36.18 33.11 11.46
N PRO A 394 36.19 33.19 10.12
CA PRO A 394 37.36 32.78 9.34
C PRO A 394 38.59 33.61 9.73
N GLY A 395 39.73 32.93 9.94
CA GLY A 395 40.95 33.53 10.49
C GLY A 395 41.66 34.47 9.51
N LYS A 396 42.37 35.49 10.04
CA LYS A 396 43.04 36.55 9.26
C LYS A 396 44.13 36.07 8.30
N ASP A 397 44.80 34.95 8.60
CA ASP A 397 45.92 34.39 7.84
C ASP A 397 45.56 33.21 6.94
N THR A 398 44.27 32.84 6.86
CA THR A 398 43.84 31.98 5.76
C THR A 398 44.07 32.75 4.45
N HIS A 399 44.52 32.10 3.38
CA HIS A 399 44.67 32.71 2.04
C HIS A 399 43.35 33.29 1.46
N LEU A 400 42.31 33.42 2.29
CA LEU A 400 40.89 33.41 1.98
C LEU A 400 40.14 34.64 2.54
N ALA A 401 40.82 35.53 3.28
CA ALA A 401 40.26 36.81 3.80
C ALA A 401 39.86 37.84 2.72
N LYS A 402 39.80 37.44 1.43
CA LYS A 402 39.35 38.26 0.29
C LYS A 402 38.39 37.53 -0.67
N GLY A 403 37.89 36.32 -0.38
CA GLY A 403 37.27 35.49 -1.44
C GLY A 403 36.19 34.47 -1.06
N TYR A 404 35.65 34.46 0.16
CA TYR A 404 34.44 33.67 0.42
C TYR A 404 33.21 34.39 -0.12
N HIS A 405 32.51 33.75 -1.05
CA HIS A 405 31.20 34.20 -1.50
C HIS A 405 30.16 33.75 -0.46
N TYR A 406 29.70 34.67 0.37
CA TYR A 406 28.56 34.49 1.27
C TYR A 406 27.64 35.72 1.19
N ASP A 407 26.35 35.51 1.41
CA ASP A 407 25.34 36.56 1.35
C ASP A 407 25.09 37.16 2.73
N GLU A 408 25.10 36.32 3.77
CA GLU A 408 24.81 36.73 5.14
C GLU A 408 25.85 36.19 6.13
N LYS A 409 26.31 37.05 7.04
CA LYS A 409 27.12 36.66 8.18
C LYS A 409 26.24 36.49 9.40
N VAL A 410 26.30 35.32 10.02
CA VAL A 410 25.44 34.94 11.13
C VAL A 410 26.14 35.18 12.46
N ASP A 411 25.50 35.93 13.35
CA ASP A 411 25.96 36.13 14.73
C ASP A 411 25.30 35.12 15.67
N GLY A 412 25.87 33.92 15.73
CA GLY A 412 25.37 32.81 16.54
C GLY A 412 25.34 31.49 15.78
N ILE A 413 24.39 30.63 16.17
CA ILE A 413 24.21 29.27 15.63
C ILE A 413 22.93 29.11 14.82
N SER A 414 22.19 30.20 14.60
CA SER A 414 20.92 30.18 13.88
C SER A 414 20.83 31.33 12.90
N ALA A 415 20.33 31.03 11.70
CA ALA A 415 20.06 32.01 10.66
C ALA A 415 18.64 31.85 10.13
N THR A 416 18.09 32.90 9.54
CA THR A 416 16.76 32.87 8.92
C THR A 416 16.89 32.93 7.41
N TYR A 417 16.29 31.96 6.74
CA TYR A 417 16.10 31.95 5.30
C TYR A 417 14.65 32.28 4.97
N THR A 418 14.43 33.40 4.29
CA THR A 418 13.12 33.78 3.79
C THR A 418 12.95 33.24 2.38
N TYR A 419 11.99 32.34 2.20
CA TYR A 419 11.47 31.97 0.89
C TYR A 419 10.38 32.97 0.48
N LYS A 420 10.30 33.32 -0.80
CA LYS A 420 9.31 34.25 -1.33
C LYS A 420 8.70 33.70 -2.59
N TRP A 421 7.40 33.90 -2.74
CA TRP A 421 6.64 33.59 -3.94
C TRP A 421 5.81 34.81 -4.32
N LYS A 422 4.92 34.64 -5.28
CA LYS A 422 3.92 35.64 -5.64
C LYS A 422 2.56 34.99 -5.45
N ASP A 423 1.70 35.72 -4.78
CA ASP A 423 0.29 35.43 -4.70
C ASP A 423 -0.32 35.48 -6.10
N ASP A 424 -1.24 34.56 -6.40
CA ASP A 424 -2.16 34.72 -7.51
C ASP A 424 -3.63 34.78 -7.07
N GLU A 425 -4.57 34.55 -7.99
CA GLU A 425 -6.02 34.62 -7.69
C GLU A 425 -6.70 33.32 -8.14
N LYS A 426 -5.94 32.22 -8.26
CA LYS A 426 -6.42 30.93 -8.73
C LYS A 426 -6.42 29.94 -7.59
N GLU A 427 -7.57 29.30 -7.46
CA GLU A 427 -7.75 28.13 -6.62
C GLU A 427 -6.81 26.98 -7.03
N GLU A 428 -5.94 26.60 -6.11
CA GLU A 428 -4.88 25.58 -6.29
C GLU A 428 -4.72 24.73 -5.00
N ASP A 429 -4.17 23.52 -5.13
CA ASP A 429 -3.86 22.70 -3.95
C ASP A 429 -2.66 23.29 -3.17
N ASP A 430 -2.62 23.10 -1.84
CA ASP A 430 -1.47 23.45 -0.99
C ASP A 430 -0.13 22.99 -1.61
N GLU A 431 0.74 23.93 -1.96
CA GLU A 431 2.05 23.62 -2.54
C GLU A 431 3.04 23.20 -1.43
N LYS A 432 3.65 22.02 -1.58
CA LYS A 432 4.73 21.53 -0.71
C LYS A 432 6.05 21.43 -1.43
N PHE A 433 7.11 21.96 -0.83
CA PHE A 433 8.46 21.89 -1.37
C PHE A 433 9.51 21.67 -0.28
N GLU A 434 10.66 21.14 -0.68
CA GLU A 434 11.79 20.91 0.21
C GLU A 434 12.82 22.04 0.12
N VAL A 435 13.19 22.60 1.27
CA VAL A 435 14.32 23.53 1.41
C VAL A 435 15.57 22.74 1.79
N ILE A 436 16.42 22.55 0.79
CA ILE A 436 17.65 21.77 0.91
C ILE A 436 18.81 22.68 1.30
N ALA A 437 19.49 22.34 2.38
CA ALA A 437 20.72 22.97 2.79
C ALA A 437 21.94 22.09 2.46
N LYS A 438 23.06 22.71 2.09
CA LYS A 438 24.32 22.05 1.73
C LYS A 438 25.50 22.78 2.38
N ILE A 439 26.53 22.04 2.77
CA ILE A 439 27.77 22.61 3.29
C ILE A 439 28.57 23.01 2.05
N ASP A 440 28.74 24.32 1.86
CA ASP A 440 29.51 24.87 0.76
C ASP A 440 31.01 24.80 1.05
N SER A 441 31.39 25.15 2.28
CA SER A 441 32.75 25.02 2.79
C SER A 441 32.77 25.03 4.32
N MET A 442 33.82 24.47 4.92
CA MET A 442 34.04 24.49 6.36
C MET A 442 35.54 24.46 6.68
N SER A 443 35.92 24.84 7.90
CA SER A 443 37.29 24.65 8.39
C SER A 443 37.66 23.17 8.45
N GLU A 444 38.91 22.82 8.11
CA GLU A 444 39.38 21.42 7.99
C GLU A 444 39.27 20.60 9.28
N ASN A 445 39.28 21.27 10.44
CA ASN A 445 39.18 20.65 11.75
C ASN A 445 37.74 20.44 12.23
N LEU A 446 36.74 20.94 11.48
CA LEU A 446 35.33 20.74 11.78
C LEU A 446 34.77 19.55 11.00
N LYS A 447 33.75 18.93 11.59
CA LYS A 447 32.87 17.98 10.92
C LYS A 447 31.45 18.47 11.09
N ALA A 448 30.68 18.40 10.02
CA ALA A 448 29.28 18.80 10.05
C ALA A 448 28.46 17.96 9.09
N LYS A 449 27.19 17.80 9.42
CA LYS A 449 26.27 16.95 8.69
C LYS A 449 24.85 17.49 8.75
N PHE A 450 24.14 17.41 7.63
CA PHE A 450 22.70 17.71 7.63
C PHE A 450 21.93 16.57 8.27
N THR A 451 21.12 16.92 9.25
CA THR A 451 20.25 15.98 9.97
C THR A 451 18.78 16.20 9.64
N LYS A 452 18.41 17.37 9.09
CA LYS A 452 17.04 17.69 8.68
C LYS A 452 16.99 18.73 7.56
N ASN A 453 16.27 18.43 6.49
CA ASN A 453 15.81 19.43 5.51
C ASN A 453 14.49 20.05 5.95
N GLY A 454 14.21 21.28 5.52
CA GLY A 454 12.99 21.99 5.87
C GLY A 454 11.90 21.70 4.87
N ILE A 455 10.68 21.46 5.32
CA ILE A 455 9.51 21.38 4.43
C ILE A 455 8.75 22.69 4.49
N GLY A 456 8.55 23.30 3.32
CA GLY A 456 7.70 24.46 3.12
C GLY A 456 6.31 24.04 2.67
N THR A 457 5.27 24.62 3.27
CA THR A 457 3.89 24.49 2.81
C THR A 457 3.32 25.87 2.52
N ILE A 458 2.99 26.16 1.27
CA ILE A 458 2.19 27.34 0.89
C ILE A 458 0.74 26.89 0.92
N GLN A 459 -0.08 27.60 1.70
CA GLN A 459 -1.50 27.30 1.83
C GLN A 459 -2.28 28.25 0.93
N ASP A 460 -2.99 27.73 -0.05
CA ASP A 460 -3.89 28.54 -0.88
C ASP A 460 -4.90 29.24 0.05
N ASP A 461 -5.12 30.53 -0.18
CA ASP A 461 -6.04 31.35 0.60
C ASP A 461 -7.08 32.08 -0.23
N ASP A 462 -7.15 31.81 -1.52
CA ASP A 462 -8.27 32.17 -2.36
C ASP A 462 -9.49 31.31 -1.99
N GLU A 463 -10.50 31.92 -1.35
CA GLU A 463 -11.73 31.20 -0.99
C GLU A 463 -12.77 31.16 -2.12
N ASP A 464 -13.26 29.94 -2.35
CA ASP A 464 -14.55 29.52 -2.92
C ASP A 464 -15.74 30.11 -2.11
N ASP A 465 -15.91 31.43 -2.18
CA ASP A 465 -16.89 32.17 -1.36
C ASP A 465 -17.90 32.97 -2.21
N ASN A 466 -18.34 32.38 -3.33
CA ASN A 466 -19.49 32.89 -4.05
C ASN A 466 -20.79 32.37 -3.41
N PRO A 467 -21.71 33.24 -2.94
CA PRO A 467 -23.02 32.81 -2.43
C PRO A 467 -23.93 32.18 -3.51
N ASN A 468 -23.48 32.17 -4.76
CA ASN A 468 -24.08 31.44 -5.88
C ASN A 468 -23.11 30.40 -6.49
N ASP A 469 -22.11 29.92 -5.75
CA ASP A 469 -21.38 28.72 -6.17
C ASP A 469 -22.31 27.50 -6.05
N THR A 470 -23.08 27.30 -7.11
CA THR A 470 -23.46 25.94 -7.47
C THR A 470 -22.16 25.29 -7.90
N PHE A 471 -21.57 24.49 -7.00
CA PHE A 471 -20.54 23.52 -7.36
C PHE A 471 -20.87 22.95 -8.75
N PRO A 472 -19.87 22.77 -9.63
CA PRO A 472 -20.10 22.09 -10.90
C PRO A 472 -20.89 20.82 -10.60
N ASP A 473 -21.92 20.52 -11.41
CA ASP A 473 -22.70 19.31 -11.26
C ASP A 473 -21.74 18.12 -11.22
N THR A 474 -21.46 17.60 -10.02
CA THR A 474 -20.48 16.55 -9.79
C THR A 474 -21.08 15.19 -10.12
N THR A 475 -22.39 15.10 -10.44
CA THR A 475 -23.02 13.82 -10.79
C THR A 475 -22.29 13.01 -11.88
N PRO A 476 -21.56 13.59 -12.85
CA PRO A 476 -20.78 12.82 -13.83
C PRO A 476 -19.40 12.33 -13.32
N ALA A 477 -18.85 12.92 -12.25
CA ALA A 477 -17.49 12.67 -11.75
C ALA A 477 -17.43 12.24 -10.26
N LEU A 478 -18.57 12.22 -9.56
CA LEU A 478 -18.67 11.86 -8.15
C LEU A 478 -18.42 10.34 -7.98
N THR A 479 -17.22 9.99 -7.52
CA THR A 479 -16.96 8.69 -6.90
C THR A 479 -17.71 8.67 -5.57
N LYS A 480 -18.75 7.84 -5.50
CA LYS A 480 -19.70 7.87 -4.40
C LYS A 480 -19.15 7.05 -3.25
N THR A 481 -18.30 7.62 -2.41
CA THR A 481 -17.59 6.86 -1.37
C THR A 481 -18.09 7.21 0.01
N SER A 482 -18.42 6.20 0.81
CA SER A 482 -18.99 6.45 2.13
C SER A 482 -18.81 5.28 3.09
N PRO A 483 -18.69 5.56 4.40
CA PRO A 483 -18.66 4.54 5.42
C PRO A 483 -20.07 4.10 5.88
N ILE A 484 -20.12 3.03 6.67
CA ILE A 484 -21.27 2.66 7.50
C ILE A 484 -21.23 3.45 8.81
N VAL A 485 -22.35 4.08 9.16
CA VAL A 485 -22.50 4.87 10.37
C VAL A 485 -23.66 4.33 11.22
N ILE A 486 -23.42 4.23 12.52
CA ILE A 486 -24.37 3.74 13.51
C ILE A 486 -24.81 4.90 14.40
N ASP A 487 -26.12 5.08 14.52
CA ASP A 487 -26.71 5.94 15.55
C ASP A 487 -26.53 5.27 16.92
N LEU A 488 -25.71 5.90 17.79
CA LEU A 488 -25.38 5.37 19.11
C LEU A 488 -26.22 5.97 20.24
N ASN A 489 -26.88 7.11 20.01
CA ASN A 489 -27.61 7.84 21.05
C ASN A 489 -29.15 7.75 20.88
N GLY A 490 -29.63 7.22 19.75
CA GLY A 490 -31.03 7.02 19.41
C GLY A 490 -31.75 8.28 18.91
N ASP A 491 -31.01 9.32 18.49
CA ASP A 491 -31.58 10.57 17.96
C ASP A 491 -31.53 10.70 16.44
N GLY A 492 -31.17 9.61 15.76
CA GLY A 492 -30.97 9.53 14.32
C GLY A 492 -29.55 9.92 13.92
N ILE A 493 -29.09 9.45 12.76
CA ILE A 493 -27.74 9.77 12.28
C ILE A 493 -27.65 11.25 11.93
N LYS A 494 -26.68 11.94 12.53
CA LYS A 494 -26.40 13.34 12.30
C LYS A 494 -25.06 13.54 11.62
N THR A 495 -25.06 14.48 10.70
CA THR A 495 -23.87 14.84 9.93
C THR A 495 -23.48 16.29 10.19
N ILE A 496 -22.24 16.63 9.85
CA ILE A 496 -21.63 17.95 9.92
C ILE A 496 -21.31 18.32 8.49
N SER A 497 -21.93 19.38 7.95
CA SER A 497 -21.66 19.81 6.57
C SER A 497 -20.19 20.22 6.36
N ARG A 498 -19.62 19.79 5.23
CA ARG A 498 -18.30 20.21 4.71
C ARG A 498 -18.15 21.73 4.55
N LYS A 499 -19.28 22.47 4.50
CA LYS A 499 -19.30 23.93 4.39
C LYS A 499 -18.96 24.65 5.70
N ASN A 500 -19.31 24.04 6.84
CA ASN A 500 -19.20 24.69 8.15
C ASN A 500 -17.95 24.25 8.92
N ASN A 501 -17.30 23.16 8.50
CA ASN A 501 -16.10 22.63 9.11
C ASN A 501 -15.22 21.98 8.02
N LYS A 502 -13.96 22.43 7.87
CA LYS A 502 -13.02 21.90 6.88
C LYS A 502 -12.38 20.63 7.46
N ILE A 503 -13.06 19.49 7.31
CA ILE A 503 -12.56 18.16 7.71
C ILE A 503 -12.03 17.46 6.46
N TYR A 504 -10.83 16.89 6.54
CA TYR A 504 -10.18 16.24 5.41
C TYR A 504 -9.94 14.77 5.71
N PHE A 505 -10.45 13.89 4.85
CA PHE A 505 -10.25 12.45 4.96
C PHE A 505 -10.27 11.83 3.57
N ASP A 506 -9.32 10.94 3.29
CA ASP A 506 -9.22 10.21 2.03
C ASP A 506 -10.23 9.06 2.05
N LEU A 507 -11.43 9.26 1.50
CA LEU A 507 -12.50 8.25 1.56
C LEU A 507 -12.29 7.12 0.53
N ASP A 508 -11.66 7.38 -0.61
CA ASP A 508 -11.56 6.42 -1.72
C ASP A 508 -10.17 5.75 -1.85
N ASN A 509 -9.26 6.05 -0.92
CA ASN A 509 -7.90 5.53 -0.82
C ASN A 509 -7.04 5.90 -2.05
N ASN A 510 -7.24 7.10 -2.60
CA ASN A 510 -6.43 7.64 -3.69
C ASN A 510 -5.13 8.33 -3.21
N LYS A 511 -4.88 8.33 -1.88
CA LYS A 511 -3.77 8.98 -1.16
C LYS A 511 -3.89 10.50 -1.06
N PHE A 512 -5.08 11.05 -1.33
CA PHE A 512 -5.40 12.46 -1.26
C PHE A 512 -6.62 12.62 -0.35
N ALA A 513 -6.49 13.41 0.72
CA ALA A 513 -7.60 13.63 1.65
C ALA A 513 -8.44 14.81 1.15
N GLU A 514 -9.68 14.55 0.75
CA GLU A 514 -10.61 15.58 0.29
C GLU A 514 -11.37 16.23 1.46
N ASN A 515 -11.82 17.48 1.27
CA ASN A 515 -12.77 18.10 2.19
C ASN A 515 -14.11 17.32 2.13
N THR A 516 -14.33 16.55 3.17
CA THR A 516 -15.50 15.70 3.35
C THR A 516 -16.34 16.28 4.48
N ALA A 517 -17.65 16.18 4.39
CA ALA A 517 -18.52 16.36 5.53
C ALA A 517 -18.18 15.25 6.55
N TRP A 518 -18.76 15.29 7.75
CA TRP A 518 -18.39 14.30 8.77
C TRP A 518 -19.60 13.87 9.61
N ILE A 519 -19.44 12.84 10.44
CA ILE A 519 -20.49 12.45 11.40
C ILE A 519 -20.44 13.31 12.65
N ASP A 520 -21.58 13.49 13.33
CA ASP A 520 -21.58 14.10 14.65
C ASP A 520 -20.86 13.19 15.67
N LYS A 521 -20.18 13.82 16.62
CA LYS A 521 -19.40 13.15 17.67
C LYS A 521 -20.19 12.16 18.55
N ASN A 522 -21.52 12.19 18.52
CA ASN A 522 -22.36 11.27 19.28
C ASN A 522 -22.69 9.98 18.53
N ASP A 523 -22.48 9.94 17.21
CA ASP A 523 -22.62 8.75 16.38
C ASP A 523 -21.26 8.05 16.23
N GLY A 524 -21.18 7.01 15.40
CA GLY A 524 -19.91 6.35 15.16
C GLY A 524 -19.84 5.63 13.81
N ILE A 525 -18.64 5.59 13.25
CA ILE A 525 -18.32 4.88 12.01
C ILE A 525 -17.92 3.43 12.35
N LEU A 526 -18.46 2.47 11.61
CA LEU A 526 -18.07 1.07 11.74
C LEU A 526 -16.75 0.81 11.02
N ILE A 527 -15.80 0.21 11.74
CA ILE A 527 -14.43 -0.04 11.28
C ILE A 527 -14.00 -1.49 11.52
N ASN A 528 -13.06 -1.97 10.72
CA ASN A 528 -12.40 -3.25 10.95
C ASN A 528 -11.11 -3.03 11.75
N LYS A 529 -11.15 -3.30 13.07
CA LYS A 529 -10.01 -3.04 13.96
C LYS A 529 -8.80 -3.93 13.67
N THR A 530 -8.97 -5.02 12.92
CA THR A 530 -7.84 -5.90 12.53
C THR A 530 -7.01 -5.33 11.37
N LEU A 531 -7.57 -4.38 10.61
CA LEU A 531 -6.88 -3.64 9.55
C LEU A 531 -6.23 -2.34 10.08
N ILE A 532 -6.55 -1.95 11.31
CA ILE A 532 -6.20 -0.65 11.88
C ILE A 532 -5.21 -0.86 13.04
N ALA A 533 -3.93 -0.59 12.80
CA ALA A 533 -2.86 -0.71 13.78
C ALA A 533 -2.64 0.59 14.60
N ASN A 534 -3.74 1.22 15.03
CA ASN A 534 -3.86 2.44 15.87
C ASN A 534 -4.04 3.80 15.15
N SER A 535 -4.36 3.82 13.85
CA SER A 535 -4.90 5.02 13.15
C SER A 535 -5.65 4.62 11.89
N ALA A 536 -6.86 5.14 11.67
CA ALA A 536 -7.50 5.11 10.35
C ALA A 536 -6.90 6.23 9.51
N THR A 537 -6.45 5.90 8.31
CA THR A 537 -5.73 6.79 7.40
C THR A 537 -6.47 7.02 6.10
N ASN A 538 -7.42 6.16 5.73
CA ASN A 538 -8.24 6.28 4.53
C ASN A 538 -9.52 5.40 4.61
N GLY A 539 -10.43 5.55 3.64
CA GLY A 539 -11.74 4.90 3.62
C GLY A 539 -11.73 3.43 3.21
N SER A 540 -10.59 2.86 2.77
CA SER A 540 -10.46 1.39 2.63
C SER A 540 -10.41 0.66 3.98
N GLU A 541 -10.17 1.41 5.06
CA GLU A 541 -10.16 0.93 6.45
C GLU A 541 -11.52 1.13 7.13
N LEU A 542 -12.44 1.84 6.48
CA LEU A 542 -13.84 1.98 6.87
C LEU A 542 -14.70 0.95 6.12
N PHE A 543 -15.83 0.53 6.70
CA PHE A 543 -16.77 -0.32 5.96
C PHE A 543 -17.53 0.51 4.92
N GLY A 544 -17.25 0.26 3.65
CA GLY A 544 -17.55 1.14 2.53
C GLY A 544 -17.75 0.38 1.21
N ASN A 545 -18.07 1.09 0.13
CA ASN A 545 -17.95 0.54 -1.23
C ASN A 545 -16.50 0.55 -1.74
N HIS A 546 -15.57 1.09 -0.94
CA HIS A 546 -14.13 0.96 -1.16
C HIS A 546 -13.51 -0.11 -0.24
N THR A 547 -14.34 -0.85 0.51
CA THR A 547 -13.87 -2.04 1.20
C THR A 547 -13.54 -3.12 0.18
N LEU A 548 -12.32 -3.61 0.24
CA LEU A 548 -11.85 -4.73 -0.58
C LEU A 548 -12.41 -6.04 -0.01
N LEU A 549 -13.25 -6.70 -0.79
CA LEU A 549 -13.78 -8.02 -0.46
C LEU A 549 -12.67 -9.09 -0.59
N SER A 550 -12.87 -10.23 0.05
CA SER A 550 -12.01 -11.42 -0.05
C SER A 550 -11.79 -11.92 -1.49
N ASN A 551 -12.73 -11.63 -2.39
CA ASN A 551 -12.64 -11.92 -3.82
C ASN A 551 -11.80 -10.90 -4.62
N GLY A 552 -11.29 -9.86 -3.97
CA GLY A 552 -10.46 -8.81 -4.57
C GLY A 552 -11.23 -7.73 -5.33
N ASN A 553 -12.56 -7.78 -5.36
CA ASN A 553 -13.39 -6.69 -5.85
C ASN A 553 -13.74 -5.74 -4.70
N LEU A 554 -14.03 -4.49 -5.06
CA LEU A 554 -14.64 -3.56 -4.13
C LEU A 554 -16.10 -3.95 -3.84
N ALA A 555 -16.53 -3.77 -2.61
CA ALA A 555 -17.91 -4.06 -2.23
C ALA A 555 -18.90 -3.13 -2.95
N ALA A 556 -20.07 -3.65 -3.33
CA ALA A 556 -21.11 -2.80 -3.93
C ALA A 556 -21.64 -1.75 -2.93
N ASN A 557 -21.59 -2.07 -1.64
CA ASN A 557 -21.87 -1.18 -0.52
C ASN A 557 -21.29 -1.78 0.78
N GLY A 558 -21.29 -1.01 1.86
CA GLY A 558 -20.76 -1.46 3.15
C GLY A 558 -21.50 -2.65 3.74
N PHE A 559 -22.82 -2.78 3.55
CA PHE A 559 -23.55 -3.95 4.04
C PHE A 559 -23.15 -5.24 3.31
N GLU A 560 -22.89 -5.16 2.00
CA GLU A 560 -22.28 -6.30 1.26
C GLU A 560 -20.87 -6.61 1.76
N ALA A 561 -20.08 -5.61 2.17
CA ALA A 561 -18.78 -5.83 2.80
C ALA A 561 -18.90 -6.55 4.15
N LEU A 562 -19.90 -6.22 4.96
CA LEU A 562 -20.12 -6.86 6.25
C LEU A 562 -20.54 -8.34 6.15
N LYS A 563 -21.12 -8.78 5.03
CA LYS A 563 -21.49 -10.20 4.85
C LYS A 563 -20.30 -11.15 4.90
N GLU A 564 -19.07 -10.70 4.64
CA GLU A 564 -17.87 -11.54 4.80
C GLU A 564 -17.57 -11.88 6.27
N PHE A 565 -18.15 -11.11 7.19
CA PHE A 565 -17.98 -11.25 8.63
C PHE A 565 -19.13 -12.05 9.28
N ASP A 566 -20.18 -12.40 8.53
CA ASP A 566 -21.27 -13.30 8.94
C ASP A 566 -20.84 -14.75 8.69
N ASN A 567 -20.16 -15.32 9.68
CA ASN A 567 -19.58 -16.66 9.58
C ASN A 567 -20.64 -17.76 9.45
N ASN A 568 -21.85 -17.51 9.95
CA ASN A 568 -22.90 -18.50 10.05
C ASN A 568 -24.00 -18.31 8.97
N SER A 569 -23.95 -17.20 8.24
CA SER A 569 -24.84 -16.81 7.13
C SER A 569 -26.31 -16.67 7.55
N ASP A 570 -26.57 -16.19 8.77
CA ASP A 570 -27.93 -15.91 9.26
C ASP A 570 -28.42 -14.47 8.96
N GLY A 571 -27.59 -13.66 8.30
CA GLY A 571 -27.93 -12.31 7.88
C GLY A 571 -27.73 -11.25 8.96
N VAL A 572 -27.08 -11.59 10.08
CA VAL A 572 -26.74 -10.65 11.15
C VAL A 572 -25.30 -10.86 11.60
N ILE A 573 -24.67 -9.81 12.15
CA ILE A 573 -23.40 -9.94 12.87
C ILE A 573 -23.68 -9.93 14.36
N ASN A 574 -23.38 -11.03 15.05
CA ASN A 574 -23.58 -11.17 16.49
C ASN A 574 -22.49 -12.03 17.16
N GLU A 575 -22.60 -12.31 18.46
CA GLU A 575 -21.60 -13.11 19.21
C GLU A 575 -21.40 -14.56 18.69
N LEU A 576 -22.28 -15.07 17.82
CA LEU A 576 -22.12 -16.36 17.13
C LEU A 576 -21.11 -16.27 15.97
N ASP A 577 -20.85 -15.07 15.45
CA ASP A 577 -19.85 -14.75 14.43
C ASP A 577 -18.53 -14.36 15.09
N LEU A 578 -17.98 -15.27 15.90
CA LEU A 578 -16.87 -15.02 16.81
C LEU A 578 -15.67 -14.26 16.17
N LEU A 579 -15.31 -14.59 14.93
CA LEU A 579 -14.20 -13.91 14.23
C LEU A 579 -14.63 -12.55 13.69
N GLY A 580 -15.84 -12.46 13.14
CA GLY A 580 -16.40 -11.22 12.63
C GLY A 580 -16.65 -10.19 13.73
N TYR A 581 -17.46 -10.56 14.72
CA TYR A 581 -17.88 -9.71 15.82
C TYR A 581 -16.72 -9.18 16.67
N GLU A 582 -15.68 -9.99 16.90
CA GLU A 582 -14.47 -9.53 17.61
C GLU A 582 -13.56 -8.67 16.71
N SER A 583 -13.63 -8.77 15.38
CA SER A 583 -12.81 -7.94 14.48
C SER A 583 -13.35 -6.52 14.26
N LEU A 584 -14.64 -6.29 14.57
CA LEU A 584 -15.30 -5.00 14.37
C LEU A 584 -15.14 -4.07 15.58
N ALA A 585 -15.10 -2.77 15.30
CA ALA A 585 -15.17 -1.72 16.31
C ALA A 585 -15.89 -0.50 15.74
N ILE A 586 -16.24 0.44 16.61
CA ILE A 586 -16.83 1.72 16.27
C ILE A 586 -15.80 2.82 16.54
N TRP A 587 -15.53 3.62 15.53
CA TRP A 587 -14.83 4.89 15.66
C TRP A 587 -15.82 5.99 16.00
N GLN A 588 -15.71 6.54 17.20
CA GLN A 588 -16.43 7.73 17.61
C GLN A 588 -15.44 8.90 17.68
N ASP A 589 -15.39 9.70 16.61
CA ASP A 589 -14.55 10.90 16.53
C ASP A 589 -15.10 11.99 17.46
N THR A 590 -14.50 12.09 18.65
CA THR A 590 -15.01 12.97 19.71
C THR A 590 -14.49 14.40 19.60
N ASN A 591 -13.31 14.57 18.98
CA ASN A 591 -12.65 15.86 18.82
C ASN A 591 -12.93 16.48 17.44
N GLY A 592 -13.47 15.72 16.49
CA GLY A 592 -13.88 16.15 15.15
C GLY A 592 -12.71 16.44 14.22
N ASP A 593 -11.57 15.77 14.41
CA ASP A 593 -10.36 16.00 13.62
C ASP A 593 -10.13 14.97 12.51
N ALA A 594 -11.04 13.99 12.36
CA ALA A 594 -10.96 12.87 11.43
C ALA A 594 -9.66 12.05 11.54
N LYS A 595 -9.02 12.05 12.71
CA LYS A 595 -7.82 11.26 13.00
C LYS A 595 -8.10 10.31 14.16
N LEU A 596 -8.23 9.04 13.83
CA LEU A 596 -8.48 8.00 14.81
C LEU A 596 -7.41 7.97 15.91
N SER A 597 -7.86 8.13 17.15
CA SER A 597 -7.03 7.94 18.34
C SER A 597 -7.47 6.68 19.12
N GLU A 598 -6.57 6.03 19.87
CA GLU A 598 -6.90 4.79 20.62
C GLU A 598 -8.11 4.95 21.56
N ASN A 599 -8.32 6.14 22.12
CA ASN A 599 -9.44 6.45 23.02
C ASN A 599 -10.79 6.66 22.31
N GLU A 600 -10.80 6.64 20.97
CA GLU A 600 -11.99 6.84 20.14
C GLU A 600 -12.51 5.54 19.52
N ILE A 601 -11.79 4.44 19.72
CA ILE A 601 -12.19 3.11 19.29
C ILE A 601 -12.96 2.44 20.42
N LYS A 602 -14.19 1.99 20.13
CA LYS A 602 -15.02 1.23 21.07
C LYS A 602 -15.42 -0.09 20.45
N SER A 603 -15.30 -1.19 21.18
CA SER A 603 -15.81 -2.48 20.72
C SER A 603 -17.35 -2.49 20.71
N LEU A 604 -17.94 -3.35 19.86
CA LEU A 604 -19.39 -3.55 19.82
C LEU A 604 -19.95 -3.92 21.20
N LYS A 605 -19.23 -4.80 21.91
CA LYS A 605 -19.57 -5.25 23.26
C LYS A 605 -19.54 -4.13 24.31
N GLU A 606 -18.57 -3.22 24.25
CA GLU A 606 -18.50 -2.06 25.15
C GLU A 606 -19.65 -1.07 24.93
N LEU A 607 -20.12 -0.94 23.69
CA LEU A 607 -21.29 -0.14 23.33
C LEU A 607 -22.62 -0.86 23.58
N GLY A 608 -22.58 -2.15 23.93
CA GLY A 608 -23.77 -2.98 24.13
C GLY A 608 -24.55 -3.23 22.83
N ILE A 609 -23.87 -3.16 21.67
CA ILE A 609 -24.43 -3.59 20.39
C ILE A 609 -24.50 -5.11 20.42
N LYS A 610 -25.69 -5.67 20.18
CA LYS A 610 -25.95 -7.11 20.24
C LYS A 610 -25.97 -7.76 18.86
N GLU A 611 -26.68 -7.14 17.91
CA GLU A 611 -26.84 -7.64 16.54
C GLU A 611 -26.78 -6.46 15.56
N ILE A 612 -25.99 -6.57 14.49
CA ILE A 612 -26.04 -5.67 13.33
C ILE A 612 -26.74 -6.41 12.19
N ASN A 613 -27.83 -5.87 11.68
CA ASN A 613 -28.55 -6.49 10.56
C ASN A 613 -27.88 -6.16 9.23
N LEU A 614 -27.70 -7.18 8.38
CA LEU A 614 -27.07 -7.07 7.07
C LEU A 614 -28.07 -6.90 5.92
N ASP A 615 -29.34 -7.18 6.16
CA ASP A 615 -30.40 -6.83 5.22
C ASP A 615 -30.64 -5.32 5.30
N TYR A 616 -30.66 -4.65 4.15
CA TYR A 616 -30.85 -3.20 4.04
C TYR A 616 -31.93 -2.85 3.03
N GLU A 617 -32.52 -1.67 3.22
CA GLU A 617 -33.43 -1.05 2.25
C GLU A 617 -32.74 0.15 1.60
N ASN A 618 -32.99 0.37 0.30
CA ASN A 618 -32.54 1.57 -0.38
C ASN A 618 -33.42 2.77 0.03
N SER A 619 -32.80 3.93 0.19
CA SER A 619 -33.42 5.17 0.63
C SER A 619 -32.97 6.32 -0.26
N ASP A 620 -33.89 7.25 -0.55
CA ASP A 620 -33.60 8.48 -1.28
C ASP A 620 -33.51 9.69 -0.32
N PHE A 621 -33.35 9.43 0.99
CA PHE A 621 -33.26 10.47 2.00
C PHE A 621 -31.94 11.25 1.88
N ILE A 622 -32.05 12.57 1.94
CA ILE A 622 -30.94 13.52 1.97
C ILE A 622 -31.16 14.39 3.20
N ASP A 623 -30.14 14.51 4.05
CA ASP A 623 -30.25 15.31 5.27
C ASP A 623 -30.10 16.82 5.02
N GLU A 624 -30.24 17.61 6.08
CA GLU A 624 -30.16 19.07 6.03
C GLU A 624 -28.79 19.62 5.62
N ASN A 625 -27.74 18.80 5.67
CA ASN A 625 -26.38 19.13 5.24
C ASN A 625 -26.09 18.73 3.80
N GLY A 626 -27.04 18.04 3.13
CA GLY A 626 -26.91 17.58 1.75
C GLY A 626 -26.33 16.17 1.62
N ASN A 627 -26.17 15.43 2.73
CA ASN A 627 -25.58 14.10 2.70
C ASN A 627 -26.69 13.06 2.48
N GLU A 628 -26.48 12.14 1.55
CA GLU A 628 -27.45 11.08 1.22
C GLU A 628 -27.39 9.95 2.26
N HIS A 629 -28.49 9.24 2.49
CA HIS A 629 -28.53 8.06 3.37
C HIS A 629 -29.08 6.90 2.54
N ARG A 630 -28.27 6.33 1.65
CA ARG A 630 -28.81 5.49 0.56
C ARG A 630 -29.19 4.09 0.94
N GLN A 631 -28.53 3.50 1.93
CA GLN A 631 -28.95 2.21 2.47
C GLN A 631 -29.15 2.36 3.96
N THR A 632 -30.26 1.84 4.45
CA THR A 632 -30.59 1.86 5.87
C THR A 632 -30.92 0.45 6.35
N SER A 633 -30.40 0.10 7.51
CA SER A 633 -30.78 -1.10 8.25
C SER A 633 -30.91 -0.74 9.75
N ASN A 634 -30.88 -1.75 10.62
CA ASN A 634 -31.05 -1.57 12.06
C ASN A 634 -29.98 -2.31 12.86
N VAL A 635 -29.64 -1.75 14.01
CA VAL A 635 -28.79 -2.38 15.04
C VAL A 635 -29.65 -2.63 16.27
N LEU A 636 -29.50 -3.80 16.88
CA LEU A 636 -30.13 -4.16 18.16
C LEU A 636 -29.10 -4.03 19.28
N PHE A 637 -29.46 -3.35 20.36
CA PHE A 637 -28.65 -3.27 21.57
C PHE A 637 -29.12 -4.28 22.62
N GLU A 638 -28.24 -4.61 23.57
CA GLU A 638 -28.51 -5.53 24.69
C GLU A 638 -29.68 -5.09 25.57
N ASN A 639 -29.93 -3.78 25.65
CA ASN A 639 -31.08 -3.22 26.38
C ASN A 639 -32.42 -3.39 25.62
N GLY A 640 -32.41 -3.96 24.42
CA GLY A 640 -33.56 -4.19 23.56
C GLY A 640 -33.92 -3.01 22.64
N ASN A 641 -33.18 -1.90 22.70
CA ASN A 641 -33.38 -0.77 21.79
C ASN A 641 -32.92 -1.13 20.38
N LYS A 642 -33.62 -0.60 19.38
CA LYS A 642 -33.22 -0.64 17.98
C LYS A 642 -32.95 0.77 17.49
N THR A 643 -31.80 0.98 16.87
CA THR A 643 -31.44 2.24 16.21
C THR A 643 -31.12 2.00 14.75
N SER A 644 -31.12 3.07 13.96
CA SER A 644 -30.79 3.03 12.54
C SER A 644 -29.28 2.89 12.34
N ILE A 645 -28.90 2.08 11.37
CA ILE A 645 -27.58 2.09 10.75
C ILE A 645 -27.77 2.54 9.31
N SER A 646 -26.94 3.46 8.85
CA SER A 646 -27.00 3.93 7.47
C SER A 646 -25.64 3.83 6.80
N TYR A 647 -25.71 3.66 5.49
CA TYR A 647 -24.61 3.53 4.58
C TYR A 647 -24.84 4.48 3.40
N ASP A 648 -23.75 4.89 2.74
CA ASP A 648 -23.73 5.89 1.65
C ASP A 648 -24.04 7.31 2.13
N LEU A 649 -23.61 7.62 3.35
CA LEU A 649 -23.44 8.99 3.82
C LEU A 649 -22.40 9.66 2.93
N GLN A 650 -22.86 10.37 1.90
CA GLN A 650 -22.02 11.26 1.11
C GLN A 650 -21.56 12.39 2.00
N ILE A 651 -20.57 12.10 2.83
CA ILE A 651 -19.92 13.09 3.62
C ILE A 651 -18.92 13.80 2.70
#